data_AF-A0A8C7YR67-F1
#
_entry.id   AF-A0A8C7YR67-F1
#
_cell.length_a   1.000
_cell.length_b   1.000
_cell.length_c   1.000
_cell.angle_alpha   90.00
_cell.angle_beta   90.00
_cell.angle_gamma   90.00
#
_symmetry.space_group_name_H-M   'P 1'
#
loop_
_entity.id
_entity.type
_entity.pdbx_description
1 polymer ?
#
loop_
_entity_poly.entity_id
_entity_poly.type
_entity_poly.pdbx_seq_one_letter_code
_entity_poly.pdbx_strand_id
1 'polypeptide(L)'
;MALYVKAAEVLEKAERKQGALKTLVYDSKFKNIKQLFALVCETQRFSSVLLDIIESTKLLKQTKLKLHLAQVLVYDLVMGQGLKCGGSFKTTMMKHRPRLQAELARMKVKRKVSRNEDLLPAEAQLPSGEQLPRYVRVNTLKTTVEDVVDYLKRDGYTYQGQAVRLDDLTLKGKSFVKDLFLPELLVFSSKTDFHDHFLYKAGHIILQDKASCLPAYLLKPPSGSHVIDACAAPGNKTSHLAAIMKNKGKLFAFDLDAKRLATMSTLLLRAGVTCQQLAHQDFLKVNPDSPQYKDVEYVLLDPSCSGSGMVCLQDRSSADQTRLASLAAFQLRCLNHAVRFPRLKRLVYSTCSIHSQENEEVITAFLQQNSSFRRMSTVPKVTLAGGLEVCRILNGMWQVSGAHGTVSTTRAVEAMQTYADAGLTTFDMADIYGPAEDIFGRFNSQLKSSGKDAPALQALTKYVPNPGPMERKVVQKAVQRSMTRMQVEILDCVQFHWWDYNDRRYLDALGHLSDLQNEGIIREIALTNFDTQRMEEITNKGIRISSNQVQYSLIDQRPAVKMEQFCLANNIQLLTYGTLAGGLLSERYLGKAEPKSRAELYTASLSKYKKMIDAWGGWSLFQDLLVTLDTVAKKHDCSVASVATRYVLDRPAVGGVIVGCRFGVAGAGQHIRDSLCSCSPELKLTPEDHAAIEAVTQRSRDLMALIGDCGDEYRS
;
A
#
# COMPACT_ATOMS: atom_id res chain seq x y z
N MET A 1 -4.42 50.13 4.68
CA MET A 1 -3.07 50.12 4.09
C MET A 1 -2.11 49.16 4.81
N ALA A 2 -2.12 49.13 6.15
CA ALA A 2 -1.24 48.27 6.96
C ALA A 2 -1.19 46.78 6.52
N LEU A 3 -2.34 46.19 6.15
CA LEU A 3 -2.41 44.82 5.63
C LEU A 3 -1.54 44.61 4.37
N TYR A 4 -1.68 45.49 3.38
CA TYR A 4 -0.98 45.38 2.09
C TYR A 4 0.53 45.59 2.23
N VAL A 5 0.94 46.56 3.05
CA VAL A 5 2.35 46.81 3.35
C VAL A 5 2.95 45.60 4.05
N LYS A 6 2.25 45.03 5.04
CA LYS A 6 2.72 43.84 5.75
C LYS A 6 2.78 42.61 4.85
N ALA A 7 1.80 42.42 3.98
CA ALA A 7 1.82 41.34 2.98
C ALA A 7 3.02 41.47 2.03
N ALA A 8 3.30 42.68 1.55
CA ALA A 8 4.45 42.96 0.70
C ALA A 8 5.79 42.70 1.41
N GLU A 9 5.93 43.10 2.69
CA GLU A 9 7.11 42.80 3.50
C GLU A 9 7.32 41.29 3.66
N VAL A 10 6.25 40.51 3.86
CA VAL A 10 6.33 39.06 3.98
C VAL A 10 6.80 38.43 2.66
N LEU A 11 6.23 38.85 1.53
CA LEU A 11 6.63 38.35 0.21
C LEU A 11 8.09 38.69 -0.10
N GLU A 12 8.53 39.91 0.20
CA GLU A 12 9.93 40.33 0.02
C GLU A 12 10.90 39.51 0.87
N LYS A 13 10.54 39.20 2.13
CA LYS A 13 11.33 38.32 3.00
C LYS A 13 11.37 36.88 2.49
N ALA A 14 10.25 36.38 1.97
CA ALA A 14 10.15 35.04 1.39
C ALA A 14 11.01 34.91 0.13
N GLU A 15 10.97 35.90 -0.77
CA GLU A 15 11.82 35.96 -1.97
C GLU A 15 13.31 35.99 -1.60
N ARG A 16 13.67 36.74 -0.54
CA ARG A 16 15.04 36.76 0.02
C ARG A 16 15.43 35.51 0.80
N LYS A 17 14.61 34.46 0.79
CA LYS A 17 14.84 33.19 1.51
C LYS A 17 15.08 33.37 3.01
N GLN A 18 14.50 34.40 3.64
CA GLN A 18 14.67 34.72 5.08
C GLN A 18 13.78 33.87 6.00
N GLY A 19 12.93 33.01 5.45
CA GLY A 19 12.08 32.09 6.18
C GLY A 19 10.94 31.55 5.31
N ALA A 20 10.32 30.46 5.75
CA ALA A 20 9.12 29.95 5.10
C ALA A 20 7.97 30.97 5.21
N LEU A 21 7.18 31.11 4.16
CA LEU A 21 6.08 32.09 4.06
C LEU A 21 5.13 32.03 5.25
N LYS A 22 4.76 30.82 5.70
CA LYS A 22 3.95 30.63 6.91
C LYS A 22 4.63 31.20 8.15
N THR A 23 5.89 30.84 8.41
CA THR A 23 6.65 31.34 9.56
C THR A 23 6.72 32.87 9.55
N LEU A 24 7.03 33.47 8.40
CA LEU A 24 7.11 34.93 8.23
C LEU A 24 5.77 35.62 8.51
N VAL A 25 4.64 35.03 8.11
CA VAL A 25 3.30 35.55 8.41
C VAL A 25 3.01 35.50 9.91
N TYR A 26 3.28 34.39 10.59
CA TYR A 26 3.00 34.26 12.02
C TYR A 26 3.95 35.13 12.88
N ASP A 27 5.22 35.26 12.48
CA ASP A 27 6.20 36.12 13.15
C ASP A 27 5.94 37.62 12.94
N SER A 28 5.11 37.98 11.96
CA SER A 28 4.74 39.37 11.67
C SER A 28 3.96 40.04 12.81
N LYS A 29 3.38 39.25 13.73
CA LYS A 29 2.48 39.68 14.81
C LYS A 29 1.32 40.57 14.33
N PHE A 30 0.90 40.43 13.08
CA PHE A 30 -0.21 41.20 12.52
C PHE A 30 -1.54 40.78 13.16
N LYS A 31 -2.39 41.74 13.53
CA LYS A 31 -3.62 41.48 14.32
C LYS A 31 -4.56 40.46 13.67
N ASN A 32 -4.69 40.47 12.34
CA ASN A 32 -5.52 39.51 11.59
C ASN A 32 -4.66 38.58 10.73
N ILE A 33 -4.04 37.58 11.37
CA ILE A 33 -3.13 36.61 10.71
C ILE A 33 -3.85 35.83 9.61
N LYS A 34 -5.10 35.40 9.81
CA LYS A 34 -5.86 34.65 8.78
C LYS A 34 -6.00 35.45 7.48
N GLN A 35 -6.34 36.74 7.59
CA GLN A 35 -6.46 37.63 6.44
C GLN A 35 -5.12 37.90 5.76
N LEU A 36 -4.06 38.13 6.54
CA LEU A 36 -2.71 38.33 6.02
C LEU A 36 -2.21 37.08 5.29
N PHE A 37 -2.37 35.90 5.90
CA PHE A 37 -1.94 34.63 5.34
C PHE A 37 -2.64 34.35 4.00
N ALA A 38 -3.97 34.49 3.94
CA ALA A 38 -4.73 34.29 2.71
C ALA A 38 -4.26 35.22 1.58
N LEU A 39 -4.07 36.51 1.88
CA LEU A 39 -3.64 37.50 0.89
C LEU A 39 -2.22 37.22 0.37
N VAL A 40 -1.28 36.86 1.26
CA VAL A 40 0.10 36.54 0.90
C VAL A 40 0.14 35.26 0.06
N CYS A 41 -0.54 34.19 0.49
CA CYS A 41 -0.58 32.91 -0.23
C CYS A 41 -1.13 33.07 -1.64
N GLU A 42 -2.25 33.78 -1.80
CA GLU A 42 -2.85 33.95 -3.12
C GLU A 42 -2.05 34.92 -4.00
N THR A 43 -1.48 35.98 -3.45
CA THR A 43 -0.58 36.86 -4.22
C THR A 43 0.64 36.08 -4.72
N GLN A 44 1.23 35.23 -3.88
CA GLN A 44 2.35 34.37 -4.27
C GLN A 44 1.93 33.36 -5.34
N ARG A 45 0.75 32.75 -5.20
CA ARG A 45 0.19 31.78 -6.16
C ARG A 45 0.08 32.36 -7.57
N PHE A 46 -0.35 33.61 -7.68
CA PHE A 46 -0.47 34.32 -8.97
C PHE A 46 0.76 35.16 -9.33
N SER A 47 1.89 35.03 -8.61
CA SER A 47 3.04 35.94 -8.73
C SER A 47 3.53 36.13 -10.17
N SER A 48 3.69 35.03 -10.94
CA SER A 48 4.12 35.10 -12.35
C SER A 48 3.13 35.86 -13.23
N VAL A 49 1.83 35.58 -13.09
CA VAL A 49 0.77 36.27 -13.82
C VAL A 49 0.71 37.75 -13.44
N LEU A 50 0.89 38.07 -12.15
CA LEU A 50 0.91 39.44 -11.65
C LEU A 50 2.12 40.22 -12.17
N LEU A 51 3.29 39.59 -12.25
CA LEU A 51 4.50 40.19 -12.84
C LEU A 51 4.26 40.54 -14.32
N ASP A 52 3.74 39.61 -15.12
CA ASP A 52 3.41 39.84 -16.53
C ASP A 52 2.46 41.05 -16.70
N ILE A 53 1.42 41.14 -15.86
CA ILE A 53 0.46 42.26 -15.86
C ILE A 53 1.16 43.57 -15.49
N ILE A 54 1.98 43.58 -14.44
CA ILE A 54 2.67 44.78 -13.94
C ILE A 54 3.65 45.32 -14.99
N GLU A 55 4.41 44.44 -15.65
CA GLU A 55 5.37 44.79 -16.69
C GLU A 55 4.67 45.31 -17.94
N SER A 56 3.67 44.59 -18.45
CA SER A 56 2.91 44.95 -19.65
C SER A 56 2.17 46.28 -19.48
N THR A 57 1.66 46.56 -18.27
CA THR A 57 1.02 47.83 -17.96
C THR A 57 1.99 48.95 -17.56
N LYS A 58 3.29 48.66 -17.42
CA LYS A 58 4.32 49.61 -16.95
C LYS A 58 3.94 50.28 -15.62
N LEU A 59 3.21 49.57 -14.76
CA LEU A 59 2.58 50.14 -13.56
C LEU A 59 3.61 50.78 -12.61
N LEU A 60 4.76 50.13 -12.41
CA LEU A 60 5.80 50.62 -11.51
C LEU A 60 6.39 51.96 -11.97
N LYS A 61 6.56 52.14 -13.28
CA LYS A 61 7.06 53.40 -13.87
C LYS A 61 6.08 54.55 -13.66
N GLN A 62 4.77 54.26 -13.64
CA GLN A 62 3.71 55.27 -13.51
C GLN A 62 3.38 55.62 -12.05
N THR A 63 3.63 54.71 -11.10
CA THR A 63 3.17 54.84 -9.72
C THR A 63 4.27 54.93 -8.66
N LYS A 64 5.54 54.63 -9.02
CA LYS A 64 6.68 54.52 -8.10
C LYS A 64 6.46 53.55 -6.93
N LEU A 65 5.54 52.59 -7.07
CA LEU A 65 5.32 51.53 -6.08
C LEU A 65 6.51 50.56 -6.07
N LYS A 66 6.79 49.97 -4.91
CA LYS A 66 7.68 48.79 -4.81
C LYS A 66 6.98 47.57 -5.42
N LEU A 67 7.75 46.66 -6.02
CA LEU A 67 7.25 45.48 -6.75
C LEU A 67 6.25 44.65 -5.93
N HIS A 68 6.65 44.16 -4.76
CA HIS A 68 5.80 43.33 -3.90
C HIS A 68 4.51 44.04 -3.47
N LEU A 69 4.60 45.35 -3.19
CA LEU A 69 3.41 46.13 -2.86
C LEU A 69 2.47 46.27 -4.06
N ALA A 70 3.02 46.44 -5.27
CA ALA A 70 2.24 46.46 -6.49
C ALA A 70 1.57 45.10 -6.75
N GLN A 71 2.28 43.97 -6.57
CA GLN A 71 1.70 42.63 -6.73
C GLN A 71 0.49 42.41 -5.82
N VAL A 72 0.61 42.70 -4.53
CA VAL A 72 -0.50 42.51 -3.57
C VAL A 72 -1.68 43.41 -3.93
N LEU A 73 -1.44 44.66 -4.31
CA LEU A 73 -2.49 45.60 -4.69
C LEU A 73 -3.17 45.22 -6.02
N VAL A 74 -2.40 44.75 -7.01
CA VAL A 74 -2.94 44.29 -8.30
C VAL A 74 -3.77 43.03 -8.09
N TYR A 75 -3.25 42.04 -7.35
CA TYR A 75 -3.99 40.82 -7.03
C TYR A 75 -5.36 41.14 -6.45
N ASP A 76 -5.42 41.89 -5.35
CA ASP A 76 -6.68 42.13 -4.65
C ASP A 76 -7.63 43.02 -5.47
N LEU A 77 -7.11 43.87 -6.38
CA LEU A 77 -7.91 44.72 -7.25
C LEU A 77 -8.57 43.98 -8.42
N VAL A 78 -7.84 43.07 -9.08
CA VAL A 78 -8.31 42.43 -10.33
C VAL A 78 -8.64 40.95 -10.21
N MET A 79 -8.19 40.27 -9.15
CA MET A 79 -8.44 38.85 -8.91
C MET A 79 -9.08 38.55 -7.54
N GLY A 80 -8.77 39.36 -6.52
CA GLY A 80 -9.24 39.17 -5.14
C GLY A 80 -10.59 39.83 -4.83
N GLN A 81 -10.78 40.24 -3.57
CA GLN A 81 -12.06 40.77 -3.07
C GLN A 81 -12.23 42.28 -3.25
N GLY A 82 -11.31 42.93 -3.95
CA GLY A 82 -11.26 44.38 -4.09
C GLY A 82 -10.45 45.06 -2.98
N LEU A 83 -9.90 46.22 -3.29
CA LEU A 83 -9.04 46.98 -2.38
C LEU A 83 -9.78 47.45 -1.12
N LYS A 84 -9.33 46.96 0.03
CA LYS A 84 -9.78 47.32 1.39
C LYS A 84 -8.99 48.48 2.00
N CYS A 85 -8.10 49.12 1.23
CA CYS A 85 -7.38 50.33 1.64
C CYS A 85 -8.12 51.61 1.22
N GLY A 86 -7.87 52.73 1.91
CA GLY A 86 -8.32 54.07 1.55
C GLY A 86 -7.15 55.00 1.21
N GLY A 87 -7.45 56.25 0.86
CA GLY A 87 -6.45 57.30 0.59
C GLY A 87 -5.85 57.26 -0.81
N SER A 88 -4.72 57.93 -0.98
CA SER A 88 -4.05 58.16 -2.28
C SER A 88 -3.75 56.87 -3.04
N PHE A 89 -3.37 55.79 -2.36
CA PHE A 89 -3.12 54.48 -2.98
C PHE A 89 -4.36 53.88 -3.65
N LYS A 90 -5.55 53.97 -3.02
CA LYS A 90 -6.80 53.49 -3.61
C LYS A 90 -7.12 54.31 -4.86
N THR A 91 -6.98 55.63 -4.78
CA THR A 91 -7.21 56.55 -5.91
C THR A 91 -6.28 56.24 -7.07
N THR A 92 -4.99 56.07 -6.81
CA THR A 92 -3.99 55.71 -7.84
C THR A 92 -4.31 54.37 -8.48
N MET A 93 -4.56 53.32 -7.69
CA MET A 93 -4.87 52.00 -8.23
C MET A 93 -6.18 51.96 -9.02
N MET A 94 -7.21 52.68 -8.57
CA MET A 94 -8.48 52.79 -9.30
C MET A 94 -8.32 53.48 -10.65
N LYS A 95 -7.44 54.48 -10.79
CA LYS A 95 -7.10 55.10 -12.09
C LYS A 95 -6.49 54.10 -13.08
N HIS A 96 -5.71 53.14 -12.59
CA HIS A 96 -5.08 52.11 -13.44
C HIS A 96 -5.94 50.84 -13.63
N ARG A 97 -7.07 50.71 -12.91
CA ARG A 97 -7.93 49.52 -12.93
C ARG A 97 -8.36 49.09 -14.33
N PRO A 98 -8.85 49.96 -15.23
CA PRO A 98 -9.30 49.54 -16.56
C PRO A 98 -8.18 48.88 -17.37
N ARG A 99 -6.96 49.42 -17.28
CA ARG A 99 -5.79 48.90 -17.99
C ARG A 99 -5.33 47.55 -17.43
N LEU A 100 -5.31 47.40 -16.12
CA LEU A 100 -4.96 46.14 -15.46
C LEU A 100 -5.98 45.02 -15.79
N GLN A 101 -7.28 45.35 -15.80
CA GLN A 101 -8.34 44.41 -16.18
C GLN A 101 -8.28 44.03 -17.65
N ALA A 102 -8.01 44.98 -18.55
CA ALA A 102 -7.86 44.71 -19.97
C ALA A 102 -6.68 43.76 -20.25
N GLU A 103 -5.56 43.93 -19.54
CA GLU A 103 -4.40 43.04 -19.69
C GLU A 103 -4.70 41.63 -19.19
N LEU A 104 -5.33 41.50 -18.02
CA LEU A 104 -5.79 40.20 -17.52
C LEU A 104 -6.74 39.50 -18.50
N ALA A 105 -7.69 40.23 -19.09
CA ALA A 105 -8.60 39.70 -20.10
C ALA A 105 -7.86 39.25 -21.38
N ARG A 106 -6.87 40.01 -21.84
CA ARG A 106 -6.01 39.62 -22.98
C ARG A 106 -5.24 38.34 -22.69
N MET A 107 -4.66 38.20 -21.50
CA MET A 107 -3.96 36.97 -21.10
C MET A 107 -4.87 35.75 -21.13
N LYS A 108 -6.11 35.89 -20.62
CA LYS A 108 -7.13 34.84 -20.67
C LYS A 108 -7.49 34.41 -22.08
N VAL A 109 -7.75 35.38 -22.97
CA VAL A 109 -8.03 35.12 -24.38
C VAL A 109 -6.84 34.44 -25.07
N LYS A 110 -5.62 34.94 -24.85
CA LYS A 110 -4.39 34.38 -25.43
C LYS A 110 -4.17 32.91 -25.02
N ARG A 111 -4.46 32.58 -23.76
CA ARG A 111 -4.34 31.21 -23.23
C ARG A 111 -5.59 30.36 -23.44
N LYS A 112 -6.66 30.91 -24.05
CA LYS A 112 -7.97 30.27 -24.27
C LYS A 112 -8.62 29.76 -22.97
N VAL A 113 -8.56 30.56 -21.91
CA VAL A 113 -9.13 30.22 -20.59
C VAL A 113 -10.15 31.25 -20.12
N SER A 114 -11.11 30.84 -19.29
CA SER A 114 -12.17 31.72 -18.76
C SER A 114 -11.94 32.13 -17.30
N ARG A 115 -11.38 31.24 -16.47
CA ARG A 115 -11.15 31.50 -15.04
C ARG A 115 -9.74 32.01 -14.79
N ASN A 116 -9.50 32.61 -13.61
CA ASN A 116 -8.17 33.12 -13.27
C ASN A 116 -7.22 31.97 -12.99
N GLU A 117 -7.71 30.91 -12.35
CA GLU A 117 -6.96 29.73 -11.92
C GLU A 117 -6.34 28.99 -13.11
N ASP A 118 -7.01 29.01 -14.25
CA ASP A 118 -6.57 28.38 -15.50
C ASP A 118 -5.40 29.13 -16.16
N LEU A 119 -5.08 30.35 -15.69
CA LEU A 119 -3.85 31.06 -16.08
C LEU A 119 -2.61 30.47 -15.41
N LEU A 120 -2.77 29.64 -14.38
CA LEU A 120 -1.65 28.96 -13.72
C LEU A 120 -1.19 27.77 -14.58
N PRO A 121 0.09 27.34 -14.47
CA PRO A 121 0.58 26.11 -15.12
C PRO A 121 -0.30 24.89 -14.79
N ALA A 122 -0.34 23.89 -15.68
CA ALA A 122 -1.20 22.70 -15.52
C ALA A 122 -1.01 22.01 -14.15
N GLU A 123 0.22 21.99 -13.61
CA GLU A 123 0.45 21.38 -12.30
C GLU A 123 -0.16 22.21 -11.14
N ALA A 124 -0.41 23.50 -11.33
CA ALA A 124 -0.90 24.47 -10.32
C ALA A 124 -2.43 24.72 -10.43
N GLN A 125 -3.05 24.14 -11.46
CA GLN A 125 -4.50 24.06 -11.60
C GLN A 125 -5.02 22.97 -10.67
N LEU A 126 -5.58 23.35 -9.52
CA LEU A 126 -6.44 22.43 -8.76
C LEU A 126 -7.65 22.10 -9.64
N PRO A 127 -8.08 20.83 -9.75
CA PRO A 127 -9.32 20.48 -10.40
C PRO A 127 -10.45 21.35 -9.86
N SER A 128 -11.24 21.92 -10.76
CA SER A 128 -12.29 22.87 -10.43
C SER A 128 -13.29 22.28 -9.43
N GLY A 129 -13.24 22.73 -8.17
CA GLY A 129 -14.24 22.40 -7.15
C GLY A 129 -13.85 21.34 -6.11
N GLU A 130 -12.71 20.66 -6.24
CA GLU A 130 -12.26 19.68 -5.24
C GLU A 130 -11.58 20.37 -4.05
N GLN A 131 -12.35 20.60 -2.99
CA GLN A 131 -11.77 20.97 -1.70
C GLN A 131 -11.32 19.68 -1.00
N LEU A 132 -10.02 19.58 -0.73
CA LEU A 132 -9.49 18.43 0.01
C LEU A 132 -10.21 18.27 1.36
N PRO A 133 -10.60 17.03 1.72
CA PRO A 133 -11.32 16.80 2.94
C PRO A 133 -10.45 17.11 4.16
N ARG A 134 -11.12 17.33 5.30
CA ARG A 134 -10.45 17.56 6.59
C ARG A 134 -10.21 16.21 7.26
N TYR A 135 -8.95 15.87 7.48
CA TYR A 135 -8.57 14.68 8.23
C TYR A 135 -8.35 14.99 9.71
N VAL A 136 -8.84 14.08 10.56
CA VAL A 136 -8.69 14.15 12.01
C VAL A 136 -8.35 12.75 12.53
N ARG A 137 -7.18 12.61 13.17
CA ARG A 137 -6.77 11.36 13.79
C ARG A 137 -7.33 11.27 15.20
N VAL A 138 -7.98 10.16 15.54
CA VAL A 138 -8.37 9.83 16.91
C VAL A 138 -7.12 9.50 17.73
N ASN A 139 -7.05 9.99 18.97
CA ASN A 139 -5.94 9.70 19.86
C ASN A 139 -6.24 8.49 20.74
N THR A 140 -5.78 7.32 20.32
CA THR A 140 -5.99 6.04 21.05
C THR A 140 -5.29 5.92 22.39
N LEU A 141 -4.41 6.88 22.75
CA LEU A 141 -3.90 6.97 24.11
C LEU A 141 -4.94 7.47 25.12
N LYS A 142 -5.99 8.15 24.64
CA LYS A 142 -6.97 8.85 25.49
C LYS A 142 -8.41 8.41 25.31
N THR A 143 -8.75 7.78 24.19
CA THR A 143 -10.14 7.47 23.81
C THR A 143 -10.16 6.37 22.75
N THR A 144 -11.34 5.84 22.41
CA THR A 144 -11.54 4.98 21.24
C THR A 144 -12.15 5.75 20.06
N VAL A 145 -12.11 5.17 18.86
CA VAL A 145 -12.76 5.74 17.66
C VAL A 145 -14.27 5.79 17.87
N GLU A 146 -14.81 4.73 18.45
CA GLU A 146 -16.24 4.56 18.75
C GLU A 146 -16.73 5.67 19.69
N ASP A 147 -15.99 5.96 20.76
CA ASP A 147 -16.32 7.04 21.70
C ASP A 147 -16.33 8.41 21.01
N VAL A 148 -15.35 8.67 20.13
CA VAL A 148 -15.28 9.93 19.38
C VAL A 148 -16.43 10.04 18.39
N VAL A 149 -16.75 8.95 17.68
CA VAL A 149 -17.89 8.88 16.77
C VAL A 149 -19.19 9.19 17.51
N ASP A 150 -19.41 8.57 18.67
CA ASP A 150 -20.62 8.77 19.46
C ASP A 150 -20.71 10.16 20.08
N TYR A 151 -19.57 10.73 20.53
CA TYR A 151 -19.51 12.12 20.95
C TYR A 151 -19.90 13.07 19.81
N LEU A 152 -19.32 12.88 18.61
CA LEU A 152 -19.59 13.75 17.46
C LEU A 152 -21.04 13.65 16.98
N LYS A 153 -21.65 12.46 17.04
CA LYS A 153 -23.10 12.31 16.79
C LYS A 153 -23.93 13.18 17.74
N ARG A 154 -23.60 13.19 19.04
CA ARG A 154 -24.25 14.04 20.05
C ARG A 154 -23.98 15.53 19.82
N ASP A 155 -22.82 15.87 19.25
CA ASP A 155 -22.42 17.23 18.85
C ASP A 155 -23.03 17.68 17.49
N GLY A 156 -23.96 16.88 16.95
CA GLY A 156 -24.74 17.20 15.76
C GLY A 156 -24.05 16.89 14.43
N TYR A 157 -23.05 15.99 14.43
CA TYR A 157 -22.49 15.43 13.21
C TYR A 157 -23.20 14.15 12.77
N THR A 158 -23.31 13.93 11.46
CA THR A 158 -23.85 12.71 10.86
C THR A 158 -22.72 11.77 10.47
N TYR A 159 -22.66 10.59 11.10
CA TYR A 159 -21.72 9.53 10.74
C TYR A 159 -22.27 8.70 9.58
N GLN A 160 -21.49 8.58 8.50
CA GLN A 160 -21.89 7.88 7.27
C GLN A 160 -21.23 6.50 7.10
N GLY A 161 -20.56 5.98 8.14
CA GLY A 161 -19.87 4.69 8.09
C GLY A 161 -18.41 4.79 7.65
N GLN A 162 -17.87 3.67 7.16
CA GLN A 162 -16.52 3.60 6.62
C GLN A 162 -16.53 3.81 5.11
N ALA A 163 -15.62 4.64 4.62
CA ALA A 163 -15.41 4.83 3.19
C ALA A 163 -14.90 3.54 2.56
N VAL A 164 -15.50 3.15 1.44
CA VAL A 164 -15.08 2.00 0.61
C VAL A 164 -14.48 2.45 -0.72
N ARG A 165 -14.76 3.69 -1.14
CA ARG A 165 -14.22 4.32 -2.36
C ARG A 165 -13.84 5.77 -2.10
N LEU A 166 -13.03 6.34 -3.01
CA LEU A 166 -12.57 7.74 -2.92
C LEU A 166 -13.73 8.74 -2.95
N ASP A 167 -14.80 8.44 -3.70
CA ASP A 167 -15.97 9.32 -3.81
C ASP A 167 -16.69 9.53 -2.47
N ASP A 168 -16.61 8.55 -1.55
CA ASP A 168 -17.20 8.64 -0.21
C ASP A 168 -16.54 9.73 0.65
N LEU A 169 -15.36 10.24 0.24
CA LEU A 169 -14.65 11.32 0.94
C LEU A 169 -15.18 12.71 0.58
N THR A 170 -16.11 12.81 -0.38
CA THR A 170 -16.71 14.08 -0.81
C THR A 170 -17.91 14.44 0.08
N LEU A 171 -17.61 15.06 1.21
CA LEU A 171 -18.59 15.33 2.27
C LEU A 171 -19.13 16.77 2.27
N LYS A 172 -20.41 16.92 2.62
CA LYS A 172 -21.11 18.21 2.74
C LYS A 172 -21.70 18.39 4.13
N GLY A 173 -21.69 19.64 4.62
CA GLY A 173 -22.26 19.97 5.92
C GLY A 173 -21.51 19.33 7.08
N LYS A 174 -22.23 19.00 8.16
CA LYS A 174 -21.69 18.31 9.34
C LYS A 174 -21.72 16.78 9.17
N SER A 175 -21.20 16.25 8.06
CA SER A 175 -21.05 14.80 7.89
C SER A 175 -19.60 14.37 8.00
N PHE A 176 -19.41 13.10 8.40
CA PHE A 176 -18.09 12.49 8.48
C PHE A 176 -18.13 10.97 8.25
N VAL A 177 -17.02 10.43 7.78
CA VAL A 177 -16.79 9.00 7.56
C VAL A 177 -15.51 8.55 8.24
N LYS A 178 -15.35 7.25 8.42
CA LYS A 178 -14.07 6.60 8.73
C LYS A 178 -13.28 6.40 7.44
N ASP A 179 -11.96 6.60 7.48
CA ASP A 179 -11.07 6.46 6.33
C ASP A 179 -11.07 5.03 5.74
N LEU A 180 -10.71 4.93 4.45
CA LEU A 180 -10.62 3.66 3.73
C LEU A 180 -9.59 2.69 4.35
N PHE A 181 -8.43 3.21 4.77
CA PHE A 181 -7.27 2.38 5.12
C PHE A 181 -6.81 2.56 6.56
N LEU A 182 -6.98 3.76 7.13
CA LEU A 182 -6.49 4.08 8.46
C LEU A 182 -7.62 3.97 9.49
N PRO A 183 -7.59 2.98 10.39
CA PRO A 183 -8.70 2.71 11.31
C PRO A 183 -8.93 3.85 12.31
N GLU A 184 -7.92 4.64 12.61
CA GLU A 184 -7.96 5.75 13.57
C GLU A 184 -8.27 7.11 12.92
N LEU A 185 -8.53 7.15 11.61
CA LEU A 185 -8.67 8.39 10.87
C LEU A 185 -10.13 8.65 10.49
N LEU A 186 -10.61 9.83 10.90
CA LEU A 186 -11.92 10.33 10.53
C LEU A 186 -11.78 11.42 9.47
N VAL A 187 -12.70 11.44 8.51
CA VAL A 187 -12.71 12.34 7.36
C VAL A 187 -13.95 13.19 7.41
N PHE A 188 -13.77 14.51 7.29
CA PHE A 188 -14.82 15.52 7.39
C PHE A 188 -14.84 16.41 6.15
N SER A 189 -15.92 17.18 5.99
CA SER A 189 -15.98 18.28 5.03
C SER A 189 -14.77 19.21 5.19
N SER A 190 -14.21 19.67 4.07
CA SER A 190 -13.07 20.58 3.97
C SER A 190 -13.16 21.85 4.85
N LYS A 191 -14.38 22.34 5.07
CA LYS A 191 -14.67 23.57 5.84
C LYS A 191 -14.76 23.36 7.35
N THR A 192 -14.70 22.12 7.81
CA THR A 192 -14.84 21.79 9.24
C THR A 192 -13.63 22.32 10.01
N ASP A 193 -13.90 23.04 11.10
CA ASP A 193 -12.89 23.63 11.99
C ASP A 193 -13.02 23.04 13.41
N PHE A 194 -11.95 22.44 13.90
CA PHE A 194 -11.87 21.80 15.21
C PHE A 194 -10.92 22.51 16.17
N HIS A 195 -10.28 23.62 15.79
CA HIS A 195 -9.25 24.27 16.63
C HIS A 195 -9.78 24.71 18.00
N ASP A 196 -11.06 25.08 18.06
CA ASP A 196 -11.72 25.47 19.31
C ASP A 196 -12.53 24.36 19.99
N HIS A 197 -12.64 23.20 19.34
CA HIS A 197 -13.47 22.09 19.79
C HIS A 197 -12.88 21.39 21.03
N PHE A 198 -13.75 20.96 21.94
CA PHE A 198 -13.37 20.31 23.19
C PHE A 198 -12.44 19.11 22.96
N LEU A 199 -12.82 18.18 22.08
CA LEU A 199 -12.01 17.00 21.78
C LEU A 199 -10.57 17.34 21.35
N TYR A 200 -10.37 18.45 20.63
CA TYR A 200 -9.03 18.87 20.20
C TYR A 200 -8.25 19.50 21.35
N LYS A 201 -8.90 20.40 22.12
CA LYS A 201 -8.28 21.06 23.27
C LYS A 201 -7.88 20.07 24.37
N ALA A 202 -8.71 19.06 24.62
CA ALA A 202 -8.43 17.95 25.55
C ALA A 202 -7.46 16.89 25.00
N GLY A 203 -7.16 16.93 23.69
CA GLY A 203 -6.24 16.00 23.03
C GLY A 203 -6.82 14.62 22.71
N HIS A 204 -8.15 14.46 22.72
CA HIS A 204 -8.84 13.24 22.26
C HIS A 204 -8.77 13.07 20.73
N ILE A 205 -8.64 14.18 20.00
CA ILE A 205 -8.40 14.19 18.55
C ILE A 205 -7.18 15.04 18.21
N ILE A 206 -6.52 14.69 17.10
CA ILE A 206 -5.32 15.36 16.59
C ILE A 206 -5.58 15.76 15.14
N LEU A 207 -5.37 17.04 14.83
CA LEU A 207 -5.49 17.57 13.47
C LEU A 207 -4.23 17.18 12.70
N GLN A 208 -4.35 16.14 11.87
CA GLN A 208 -3.26 15.57 11.10
C GLN A 208 -3.80 15.09 9.76
N ASP A 209 -3.10 15.46 8.69
CA ASP A 209 -3.41 15.01 7.33
C ASP A 209 -3.18 13.51 7.16
N LYS A 210 -3.99 12.85 6.31
CA LYS A 210 -3.89 11.41 6.01
C LYS A 210 -2.46 11.00 5.63
N ALA A 211 -1.80 11.75 4.75
CA ALA A 211 -0.44 11.44 4.31
C ALA A 211 0.56 11.48 5.48
N SER A 212 0.33 12.37 6.46
CA SER A 212 1.17 12.48 7.65
C SER A 212 0.94 11.35 8.67
N CYS A 213 -0.21 10.66 8.61
CA CYS A 213 -0.49 9.50 9.46
C CYS A 213 0.21 8.23 8.96
N LEU A 214 0.43 8.09 7.65
CA LEU A 214 0.97 6.89 7.02
C LEU A 214 2.35 6.45 7.54
N PRO A 215 3.35 7.33 7.78
CA PRO A 215 4.69 6.88 8.13
C PRO A 215 4.74 6.07 9.43
N ALA A 216 4.04 6.54 10.47
CA ALA A 216 3.96 5.82 11.73
C ALA A 216 3.12 4.53 11.62
N TYR A 217 2.02 4.57 10.85
CA TYR A 217 1.18 3.41 10.57
C TYR A 217 1.95 2.29 9.83
N LEU A 218 2.77 2.65 8.85
CA LEU A 218 3.61 1.72 8.09
C LEU A 218 4.79 1.20 8.93
N LEU A 219 5.36 2.03 9.80
CA LEU A 219 6.44 1.58 10.69
C LEU A 219 5.94 0.52 11.68
N LYS A 220 4.72 0.73 12.21
CA LYS A 220 4.01 -0.19 13.13
C LYS A 220 4.93 -0.84 14.18
N PRO A 221 5.65 -0.05 14.99
CA PRO A 221 6.55 -0.60 16.00
C PRO A 221 5.75 -1.38 17.07
N PRO A 222 6.22 -2.58 17.47
CA PRO A 222 5.66 -3.33 18.59
C PRO A 222 5.63 -2.54 19.89
N SER A 223 4.64 -2.84 20.72
CA SER A 223 4.56 -2.30 22.07
C SER A 223 5.79 -2.74 22.88
N GLY A 224 6.53 -1.79 23.46
CA GLY A 224 7.75 -2.09 24.24
C GLY A 224 9.06 -1.94 23.47
N SER A 225 9.01 -1.80 22.15
CA SER A 225 10.18 -1.58 21.31
C SER A 225 10.87 -0.22 21.57
N HIS A 226 12.08 -0.06 21.04
CA HIS A 226 12.78 1.22 21.02
C HIS A 226 12.75 1.82 19.62
N VAL A 227 12.29 3.07 19.55
CA VAL A 227 11.98 3.75 18.28
C VAL A 227 12.64 5.11 18.25
N ILE A 228 13.16 5.50 17.07
CA ILE A 228 13.64 6.85 16.80
C ILE A 228 12.65 7.58 15.86
N ASP A 229 12.39 8.85 16.16
CA ASP A 229 11.82 9.84 15.24
C ASP A 229 12.89 10.92 14.97
N ALA A 230 13.52 10.89 13.79
CA ALA A 230 14.78 11.57 13.51
C ALA A 230 14.65 13.07 13.18
N CYS A 231 13.46 13.55 12.85
CA CYS A 231 13.16 14.94 12.47
C CYS A 231 11.74 15.29 12.97
N ALA A 232 11.56 15.19 14.28
CA ALA A 232 10.28 14.83 14.86
C ALA A 232 9.30 15.98 15.03
N ALA A 233 9.76 17.23 15.15
CA ALA A 233 8.87 18.34 15.45
C ALA A 233 7.96 18.66 14.25
N PRO A 234 6.68 19.01 14.44
CA PRO A 234 6.04 19.37 15.69
C PRO A 234 5.45 18.20 16.50
N GLY A 235 5.74 16.93 16.18
CA GLY A 235 5.39 15.78 17.03
C GLY A 235 4.09 15.04 16.71
N ASN A 236 3.42 15.35 15.59
CA ASN A 236 2.23 14.61 15.17
C ASN A 236 2.55 13.14 14.85
N LYS A 237 3.70 12.86 14.22
CA LYS A 237 4.16 11.50 13.93
C LYS A 237 4.63 10.80 15.20
N THR A 238 5.38 11.51 16.05
CA THR A 238 5.82 11.03 17.37
C THR A 238 4.64 10.62 18.25
N SER A 239 3.59 11.44 18.35
CA SER A 239 2.38 11.05 19.09
C SER A 239 1.66 9.85 18.48
N HIS A 240 1.76 9.64 17.17
CA HIS A 240 1.22 8.45 16.52
C HIS A 240 2.00 7.20 16.92
N LEU A 241 3.33 7.28 16.88
CA LEU A 241 4.21 6.18 17.28
C LEU A 241 3.94 5.79 18.73
N ALA A 242 3.84 6.76 19.63
CA ALA A 242 3.49 6.50 21.02
C ALA A 242 2.12 5.81 21.18
N ALA A 243 1.12 6.22 20.40
CA ALA A 243 -0.20 5.61 20.39
C ALA A 243 -0.16 4.14 19.93
N ILE A 244 0.56 3.86 18.83
CA ILE A 244 0.77 2.49 18.31
C ILE A 244 1.49 1.63 19.35
N MET A 245 2.53 2.18 19.99
CA MET A 245 3.30 1.51 21.03
C MET A 245 2.57 1.44 22.39
N LYS A 246 1.36 2.02 22.50
CA LYS A 246 0.58 2.10 23.73
C LYS A 246 1.37 2.70 24.90
N ASN A 247 2.20 3.71 24.63
CA ASN A 247 3.12 4.34 25.59
C ASN A 247 4.10 3.35 26.27
N LYS A 248 4.40 2.20 25.66
CA LYS A 248 5.35 1.20 26.19
C LYS A 248 6.63 1.17 25.36
N GLY A 249 7.78 1.06 26.02
CA GLY A 249 9.10 1.10 25.39
C GLY A 249 9.74 2.48 25.47
N LYS A 250 10.60 2.82 24.50
CA LYS A 250 11.30 4.11 24.44
C LYS A 250 11.14 4.75 23.07
N LEU A 251 10.75 6.02 23.03
CA LEU A 251 10.62 6.80 21.81
C LEU A 251 11.56 8.00 21.85
N PHE A 252 12.67 7.93 21.14
CA PHE A 252 13.65 9.01 21.05
C PHE A 252 13.28 9.94 19.90
N ALA A 253 13.08 11.22 20.19
CA ALA A 253 12.65 12.20 19.20
C ALA A 253 13.66 13.35 19.11
N PHE A 254 14.22 13.53 17.91
CA PHE A 254 15.26 14.52 17.63
C PHE A 254 14.71 15.64 16.75
N ASP A 255 15.06 16.88 17.09
CA ASP A 255 14.87 18.03 16.19
C ASP A 255 15.96 19.08 16.45
N LEU A 256 16.33 19.81 15.39
CA LEU A 256 17.36 20.85 15.41
C LEU A 256 16.84 22.21 15.85
N ASP A 257 15.52 22.43 15.84
CA ASP A 257 14.92 23.73 16.14
C ASP A 257 14.31 23.73 17.55
N ALA A 258 14.94 24.48 18.46
CA ALA A 258 14.49 24.61 19.86
C ALA A 258 13.04 25.11 20.00
N LYS A 259 12.57 26.01 19.12
CA LYS A 259 11.19 26.54 19.17
C LYS A 259 10.18 25.48 18.72
N ARG A 260 10.51 24.73 17.66
CA ARG A 260 9.68 23.61 17.20
C ARG A 260 9.65 22.50 18.24
N LEU A 261 10.77 22.22 18.91
CA LEU A 261 10.86 21.26 20.00
C LEU A 261 10.00 21.67 21.22
N ALA A 262 9.98 22.96 21.58
CA ALA A 262 9.08 23.48 22.63
C ALA A 262 7.59 23.30 22.27
N THR A 263 7.24 23.56 21.01
CA THR A 263 5.90 23.32 20.48
C THR A 263 5.55 21.83 20.55
N MET A 264 6.47 20.96 20.14
CA MET A 264 6.34 19.52 20.20
C MET A 264 6.11 19.02 21.63
N SER A 265 6.89 19.50 22.61
CA SER A 265 6.70 19.15 24.02
C SER A 265 5.26 19.44 24.50
N THR A 266 4.73 20.62 24.14
CA THR A 266 3.35 21.02 24.47
C THR A 266 2.31 20.10 23.80
N LEU A 267 2.51 19.79 22.52
CA LEU A 267 1.60 18.94 21.75
C LEU A 267 1.58 17.49 22.25
N LEU A 268 2.74 16.95 22.62
CA LEU A 268 2.88 15.60 23.15
C LEU A 268 2.30 15.45 24.55
N LEU A 269 2.52 16.44 25.41
CA LEU A 269 1.88 16.52 26.72
C LEU A 269 0.36 16.52 26.57
N ARG A 270 -0.18 17.35 25.66
CA ARG A 270 -1.62 17.37 25.36
C ARG A 270 -2.10 16.05 24.76
N ALA A 271 -1.29 15.35 23.98
CA ALA A 271 -1.63 14.02 23.45
C ALA A 271 -1.54 12.90 24.51
N GLY A 272 -0.98 13.17 25.69
CA GLY A 272 -0.82 12.15 26.75
C GLY A 272 0.32 11.17 26.48
N VAL A 273 1.34 11.58 25.74
CA VAL A 273 2.50 10.73 25.46
C VAL A 273 3.45 10.73 26.65
N THR A 274 3.90 9.54 27.06
CA THR A 274 4.75 9.35 28.26
C THR A 274 6.05 8.60 27.98
N CYS A 275 6.17 7.86 26.87
CA CYS A 275 7.36 7.06 26.54
C CYS A 275 8.47 7.82 25.80
N GLN A 276 8.32 9.13 25.62
CA GLN A 276 9.19 9.95 24.78
C GLN A 276 10.45 10.47 25.50
N GLN A 277 11.54 10.63 24.74
CA GLN A 277 12.74 11.36 25.13
C GLN A 277 13.05 12.39 24.04
N LEU A 278 12.84 13.66 24.35
CA LEU A 278 13.08 14.77 23.42
C LEU A 278 14.55 15.18 23.48
N ALA A 279 15.20 15.33 22.33
CA ALA A 279 16.57 15.79 22.23
C ALA A 279 16.70 16.92 21.20
N HIS A 280 17.18 18.09 21.66
CA HIS A 280 17.59 19.19 20.79
C HIS A 280 18.97 18.87 20.20
N GLN A 281 19.01 18.04 19.17
CA GLN A 281 20.23 17.49 18.62
C GLN A 281 20.09 17.22 17.12
N ASP A 282 21.18 17.40 16.39
CA ASP A 282 21.31 16.95 15.00
C ASP A 282 21.29 15.42 14.95
N PHE A 283 20.30 14.84 14.27
CA PHE A 283 20.22 13.39 14.12
C PHE A 283 21.50 12.79 13.53
N LEU A 284 22.16 13.47 12.59
CA LEU A 284 23.40 12.98 11.98
C LEU A 284 24.59 12.91 12.97
N LYS A 285 24.48 13.59 14.12
CA LYS A 285 25.48 13.58 15.21
C LYS A 285 25.13 12.62 16.34
N VAL A 286 24.00 11.92 16.26
CA VAL A 286 23.65 10.88 17.22
C VAL A 286 24.61 9.71 17.00
N ASN A 287 25.22 9.18 18.07
CA ASN A 287 26.11 8.03 17.95
C ASN A 287 25.28 6.72 17.98
N PRO A 288 25.17 5.97 16.87
CA PRO A 288 24.38 4.73 16.81
C PRO A 288 24.90 3.64 17.77
N ASP A 289 26.20 3.67 18.08
CA ASP A 289 26.88 2.69 18.94
C ASP A 289 26.77 3.04 20.44
N SER A 290 26.12 4.16 20.78
CA SER A 290 25.91 4.55 22.17
C SER A 290 25.09 3.50 22.94
N PRO A 291 25.44 3.18 24.21
CA PRO A 291 24.64 2.29 25.06
C PRO A 291 23.17 2.72 25.20
N GLN A 292 22.87 4.00 25.01
CA GLN A 292 21.50 4.53 25.04
C GLN A 292 20.64 4.02 23.88
N TYR A 293 21.23 3.84 22.70
CA TYR A 293 20.53 3.54 21.45
C TYR A 293 20.78 2.13 20.90
N LYS A 294 21.60 1.33 21.58
CA LYS A 294 21.96 -0.05 21.18
C LYS A 294 20.76 -0.97 20.90
N ASP A 295 19.62 -0.68 21.52
CA ASP A 295 18.40 -1.48 21.47
C ASP A 295 17.36 -0.89 20.48
N VAL A 296 17.70 0.15 19.71
CA VAL A 296 16.80 0.75 18.71
C VAL A 296 16.56 -0.23 17.56
N GLU A 297 15.27 -0.51 17.30
CA GLU A 297 14.83 -1.48 16.30
C GLU A 297 14.03 -0.83 15.15
N TYR A 298 13.47 0.36 15.38
CA TYR A 298 12.60 1.04 14.43
C TYR A 298 12.97 2.51 14.28
N VAL A 299 13.00 3.02 13.05
CA VAL A 299 13.28 4.43 12.76
C VAL A 299 12.21 5.01 11.84
N LEU A 300 11.62 6.12 12.27
CA LEU A 300 10.86 7.02 11.41
C LEU A 300 11.78 8.18 10.99
N LEU A 301 11.98 8.32 9.68
CA LEU A 301 12.79 9.38 9.10
C LEU A 301 11.91 10.27 8.20
N ASP A 302 11.56 11.45 8.70
CA ASP A 302 10.80 12.49 8.02
C ASP A 302 11.64 13.77 7.85
N PRO A 303 12.69 13.73 7.02
CA PRO A 303 13.67 14.80 6.94
C PRO A 303 13.10 16.05 6.26
N SER A 304 13.85 17.15 6.37
CA SER A 304 13.57 18.37 5.62
C SER A 304 13.40 18.09 4.12
N CYS A 305 12.25 18.52 3.59
CA CYS A 305 11.82 18.38 2.19
C CYS A 305 11.54 19.75 1.57
N SER A 306 11.34 19.78 0.25
CA SER A 306 10.90 20.99 -0.46
C SER A 306 9.55 21.52 0.00
N GLY A 307 8.67 20.67 0.54
CA GLY A 307 7.31 21.07 0.91
C GLY A 307 6.33 21.14 -0.26
N SER A 308 6.73 20.71 -1.45
CA SER A 308 5.98 20.86 -2.71
C SER A 308 4.61 20.17 -2.72
N GLY A 309 4.41 19.15 -1.88
CA GLY A 309 3.14 18.45 -1.70
C GLY A 309 2.18 19.10 -0.69
N MET A 310 2.57 20.17 0.01
CA MET A 310 1.70 20.85 0.96
C MET A 310 0.73 21.82 0.26
N VAL A 311 -0.58 21.57 0.40
CA VAL A 311 -1.69 22.31 -0.23
C VAL A 311 -1.63 23.84 -0.02
N CYS A 312 -1.20 24.29 1.17
CA CYS A 312 -1.11 25.72 1.50
C CYS A 312 0.23 26.37 1.13
N LEU A 313 1.21 25.58 0.69
CA LEU A 313 2.59 26.00 0.44
C LEU A 313 3.03 25.40 -0.90
N GLN A 314 2.27 25.66 -1.95
CA GLN A 314 2.80 25.60 -3.30
C GLN A 314 3.83 26.73 -3.46
N ASP A 315 4.97 26.60 -2.79
CA ASP A 315 6.16 27.42 -2.98
C ASP A 315 6.79 26.99 -4.30
N ARG A 316 6.14 27.40 -5.40
CA ARG A 316 6.45 27.00 -6.77
C ARG A 316 7.21 28.09 -7.52
N SER A 317 8.07 28.84 -6.82
CA SER A 317 9.29 29.28 -7.50
C SER A 317 9.91 28.01 -8.06
N SER A 318 10.24 27.97 -9.36
CA SER A 318 11.01 26.89 -9.99
C SER A 318 12.00 26.36 -8.95
N ALA A 319 11.73 25.18 -8.39
CA ALA A 319 12.49 24.71 -7.26
C ALA A 319 13.94 24.70 -7.74
N ASP A 320 14.73 25.59 -7.15
CA ASP A 320 16.13 25.80 -7.49
C ASP A 320 16.75 24.40 -7.55
N GLN A 321 17.11 23.92 -8.76
CA GLN A 321 17.51 22.53 -8.95
C GLN A 321 18.67 22.18 -8.01
N THR A 322 19.50 23.19 -7.71
CA THR A 322 20.57 23.12 -6.71
C THR A 322 20.04 22.89 -5.29
N ARG A 323 18.94 23.54 -4.88
CA ARG A 323 18.28 23.30 -3.59
C ARG A 323 17.67 21.90 -3.52
N LEU A 324 16.97 21.45 -4.57
CA LEU A 324 16.41 20.09 -4.61
C LEU A 324 17.50 19.03 -4.49
N ALA A 325 18.58 19.16 -5.26
CA ALA A 325 19.74 18.26 -5.17
C ALA A 325 20.38 18.29 -3.77
N SER A 326 20.49 19.46 -3.15
CA SER A 326 21.02 19.60 -1.78
C SER A 326 20.14 18.89 -0.74
N LEU A 327 18.80 19.01 -0.86
CA LEU A 327 17.84 18.32 -0.01
C LEU A 327 17.89 16.81 -0.20
N ALA A 328 17.89 16.33 -1.45
CA ALA A 328 18.04 14.91 -1.78
C ALA A 328 19.34 14.31 -1.20
N ALA A 329 20.46 15.02 -1.35
CA ALA A 329 21.73 14.61 -0.78
C ALA A 329 21.69 14.57 0.77
N PHE A 330 21.00 15.51 1.41
CA PHE A 330 20.79 15.48 2.86
C PHE A 330 19.93 14.29 3.30
N GLN A 331 18.83 14.04 2.59
CA GLN A 331 17.90 12.92 2.84
C GLN A 331 18.63 11.57 2.75
N LEU A 332 19.46 11.39 1.71
CA LEU A 332 20.30 10.19 1.56
C LEU A 332 21.31 10.03 2.70
N ARG A 333 21.93 11.11 3.18
CA ARG A 333 22.83 11.07 4.35
C ARG A 333 22.07 10.63 5.61
N CYS A 334 20.87 11.13 5.83
CA CYS A 334 20.05 10.73 6.98
C CYS A 334 19.67 9.25 6.91
N LEU A 335 19.32 8.72 5.73
CA LEU A 335 19.05 7.30 5.53
C LEU A 335 20.27 6.44 5.85
N ASN A 336 21.43 6.77 5.28
CA ASN A 336 22.68 6.07 5.52
C ASN A 336 23.12 6.14 6.99
N HIS A 337 22.80 7.22 7.70
CA HIS A 337 23.04 7.31 9.13
C HIS A 337 22.09 6.40 9.92
N ALA A 338 20.80 6.41 9.60
CA ALA A 338 19.77 5.66 10.30
C ALA A 338 19.98 4.14 10.23
N VAL A 339 20.58 3.61 9.16
CA VAL A 339 20.85 2.17 9.04
C VAL A 339 22.06 1.68 9.84
N ARG A 340 22.84 2.59 10.44
CA ARG A 340 23.99 2.22 11.27
C ARG A 340 23.60 1.72 12.66
N PHE A 341 22.33 1.86 13.06
CA PHE A 341 21.87 1.36 14.36
C PHE A 341 21.88 -0.18 14.34
N PRO A 342 22.57 -0.84 15.28
CA PRO A 342 22.98 -2.25 15.13
C PRO A 342 21.82 -3.25 15.17
N ARG A 343 20.67 -2.85 15.72
CA ARG A 343 19.47 -3.70 15.83
C ARG A 343 18.31 -3.22 14.95
N LEU A 344 18.56 -2.32 14.00
CA LEU A 344 17.51 -1.81 13.13
C LEU A 344 16.84 -2.95 12.35
N LYS A 345 15.53 -3.08 12.50
CA LYS A 345 14.67 -4.05 11.79
C LYS A 345 13.87 -3.38 10.69
N ARG A 346 13.38 -2.16 10.92
CA ARG A 346 12.53 -1.44 9.97
C ARG A 346 12.78 0.06 10.01
N LEU A 347 12.83 0.67 8.84
CA LEU A 347 12.91 2.11 8.66
C LEU A 347 11.78 2.56 7.73
N VAL A 348 11.13 3.66 8.08
CA VAL A 348 10.20 4.35 7.19
C VAL A 348 10.77 5.70 6.84
N TYR A 349 10.95 5.93 5.54
CA TYR A 349 11.28 7.21 4.95
C TYR A 349 10.00 7.90 4.47
N SER A 350 9.82 9.16 4.83
CA SER A 350 8.72 9.97 4.32
C SER A 350 9.16 11.38 3.97
N THR A 351 8.54 11.94 2.94
CA THR A 351 8.68 13.36 2.62
C THR A 351 7.31 13.98 2.38
N CYS A 352 7.30 15.29 2.38
CA CYS A 352 6.21 16.15 1.96
C CYS A 352 6.37 16.67 0.52
N SER A 353 7.13 15.93 -0.32
CA SER A 353 7.49 16.33 -1.68
C SER A 353 6.78 15.49 -2.75
N ILE A 354 6.48 16.10 -3.89
CA ILE A 354 6.01 15.41 -5.10
C ILE A 354 7.15 15.14 -6.10
N HIS A 355 8.38 15.53 -5.79
CA HIS A 355 9.53 15.41 -6.69
C HIS A 355 10.21 14.04 -6.54
N SER A 356 10.45 13.35 -7.66
CA SER A 356 11.15 12.05 -7.68
C SER A 356 12.56 12.13 -7.11
N GLN A 357 13.22 13.28 -7.28
CA GLN A 357 14.57 13.54 -6.79
C GLN A 357 14.67 13.46 -5.27
N GLU A 358 13.59 13.73 -4.53
CA GLU A 358 13.55 13.62 -3.07
C GLU A 358 12.91 12.29 -2.61
N ASN A 359 12.38 11.50 -3.53
CA ASN A 359 11.58 10.31 -3.24
C ASN A 359 12.23 9.06 -3.85
N GLU A 360 11.78 8.64 -5.04
CA GLU A 360 12.19 7.41 -5.70
C GLU A 360 13.71 7.36 -5.95
N GLU A 361 14.32 8.48 -6.35
CA GLU A 361 15.75 8.55 -6.66
C GLU A 361 16.62 8.40 -5.39
N VAL A 362 16.20 9.02 -4.27
CA VAL A 362 16.88 8.87 -2.97
C VAL A 362 16.85 7.42 -2.51
N ILE A 363 15.68 6.76 -2.61
CA ILE A 363 15.54 5.35 -2.21
C ILE A 363 16.34 4.44 -3.13
N THR A 364 16.37 4.70 -4.44
CA THR A 364 17.18 3.95 -5.39
C THR A 364 18.66 4.04 -5.05
N ALA A 365 19.18 5.25 -4.82
CA ALA A 365 20.57 5.46 -4.43
C ALA A 365 20.90 4.80 -3.08
N PHE A 366 19.97 4.87 -2.11
CA PHE A 366 20.11 4.23 -0.81
C PHE A 366 20.21 2.70 -0.91
N LEU A 367 19.32 2.05 -1.68
CA LEU A 367 19.30 0.60 -1.84
C LEU A 367 20.52 0.08 -2.61
N GLN A 368 21.08 0.86 -3.54
CA GLN A 368 22.35 0.55 -4.20
C GLN A 368 23.52 0.51 -3.21
N GLN A 369 23.50 1.37 -2.18
CA GLN A 369 24.56 1.45 -1.17
C GLN A 369 24.37 0.47 0.00
N ASN A 370 23.15 -0.02 0.22
CA ASN A 370 22.76 -0.81 1.39
C ASN A 370 22.02 -2.08 0.98
N SER A 371 22.73 -3.04 0.39
CA SER A 371 22.16 -4.29 -0.15
C SER A 371 21.52 -5.21 0.90
N SER A 372 21.80 -5.01 2.19
CA SER A 372 21.13 -5.70 3.30
C SER A 372 19.69 -5.21 3.54
N PHE A 373 19.32 -4.05 2.98
CA PHE A 373 17.98 -3.50 3.08
C PHE A 373 17.18 -3.76 1.80
N ARG A 374 15.86 -3.92 1.96
CA ARG A 374 14.91 -4.05 0.85
C ARG A 374 13.68 -3.20 1.11
N ARG A 375 13.06 -2.69 0.04
CA ARG A 375 11.75 -2.04 0.13
C ARG A 375 10.72 -3.08 0.60
N MET A 376 9.94 -2.74 1.62
CA MET A 376 8.79 -3.56 2.00
C MET A 376 7.68 -3.35 0.95
N SER A 377 7.25 -4.42 0.31
CA SER A 377 6.04 -4.42 -0.53
C SER A 377 4.86 -4.92 0.30
N THR A 378 3.71 -4.26 0.18
CA THR A 378 2.45 -4.82 0.67
C THR A 378 2.00 -5.88 -0.32
N VAL A 379 2.03 -7.14 0.08
CA VAL A 379 1.43 -8.23 -0.71
C VAL A 379 -0.07 -7.97 -0.81
N PRO A 380 -0.63 -7.77 -2.01
CA PRO A 380 -2.08 -7.59 -2.15
C PRO A 380 -2.83 -8.78 -1.58
N LYS A 381 -4.02 -8.52 -1.03
CA LYS A 381 -4.90 -9.54 -0.51
C LYS A 381 -6.21 -9.59 -1.29
N VAL A 382 -6.89 -10.72 -1.20
CA VAL A 382 -8.27 -10.92 -1.65
C VAL A 382 -9.09 -11.45 -0.48
N THR A 383 -10.34 -11.03 -0.37
CA THR A 383 -11.28 -11.56 0.62
C THR A 383 -12.08 -12.68 -0.03
N LEU A 384 -12.03 -13.88 0.55
CA LEU A 384 -12.88 -15.00 0.16
C LEU A 384 -14.33 -14.77 0.63
N ALA A 385 -15.28 -15.49 0.07
CA ALA A 385 -16.71 -15.25 0.30
C ALA A 385 -17.15 -15.34 1.79
N GLY A 386 -16.49 -16.14 2.62
CA GLY A 386 -16.75 -16.21 4.07
C GLY A 386 -15.97 -15.18 4.90
N GLY A 387 -15.26 -14.24 4.27
CA GLY A 387 -14.58 -13.12 4.92
C GLY A 387 -13.10 -13.37 5.24
N LEU A 388 -12.53 -14.54 4.92
CA LEU A 388 -11.10 -14.77 5.11
C LEU A 388 -10.27 -13.96 4.09
N GLU A 389 -9.38 -13.10 4.59
CA GLU A 389 -8.43 -12.36 3.73
C GLU A 389 -7.14 -13.15 3.51
N VAL A 390 -6.87 -13.52 2.26
CA VAL A 390 -5.66 -14.25 1.86
C VAL A 390 -4.76 -13.42 0.94
N CYS A 391 -3.46 -13.66 0.98
CA CYS A 391 -2.51 -13.09 0.02
C CYS A 391 -2.85 -13.55 -1.40
N ARG A 392 -2.73 -12.66 -2.39
CA ARG A 392 -2.87 -13.03 -3.81
C ARG A 392 -1.72 -13.91 -4.30
N ILE A 393 -0.61 -13.98 -3.57
CA ILE A 393 0.41 -15.03 -3.71
C ILE A 393 0.37 -15.92 -2.47
N LEU A 394 0.13 -17.20 -2.68
CA LEU A 394 0.06 -18.21 -1.62
C LEU A 394 1.33 -19.08 -1.64
N ASN A 395 1.85 -19.40 -0.46
CA ASN A 395 3.02 -20.25 -0.29
C ASN A 395 2.62 -21.72 -0.33
N GLY A 396 2.83 -22.38 -1.47
CA GLY A 396 2.50 -23.80 -1.65
C GLY A 396 3.51 -24.71 -0.97
N MET A 397 3.03 -25.69 -0.19
CA MET A 397 3.85 -26.59 0.63
C MET A 397 4.00 -28.00 0.06
N TRP A 398 3.57 -28.27 -1.19
CA TRP A 398 3.69 -29.63 -1.76
C TRP A 398 5.14 -30.14 -1.82
N GLN A 399 6.11 -29.24 -1.96
CA GLN A 399 7.53 -29.57 -2.02
C GLN A 399 8.06 -30.18 -0.71
N VAL A 400 7.37 -30.00 0.42
CA VAL A 400 7.75 -30.67 1.68
C VAL A 400 7.09 -32.02 1.89
N SER A 401 6.30 -32.51 0.93
CA SER A 401 5.57 -33.80 1.03
C SER A 401 6.46 -35.06 1.08
N GLY A 402 7.78 -34.91 0.85
CA GLY A 402 8.72 -36.03 0.72
C GLY A 402 8.88 -36.55 -0.71
N ALA A 403 7.94 -36.28 -1.62
CA ALA A 403 8.03 -36.64 -3.04
C ALA A 403 9.08 -35.83 -3.83
N HIS A 404 9.71 -34.85 -3.19
CA HIS A 404 10.69 -33.93 -3.78
C HIS A 404 12.06 -33.99 -3.10
N GLY A 405 12.30 -34.98 -2.24
CA GLY A 405 13.54 -35.20 -1.50
C GLY A 405 13.37 -35.11 0.02
N THR A 406 14.47 -35.29 0.75
CA THR A 406 14.50 -35.16 2.22
C THR A 406 14.39 -33.69 2.65
N VAL A 407 13.61 -33.42 3.70
CA VAL A 407 13.34 -32.06 4.18
C VAL A 407 13.65 -31.96 5.66
N SER A 408 14.45 -30.95 6.03
CA SER A 408 14.68 -30.60 7.43
C SER A 408 13.55 -29.72 7.95
N THR A 409 12.80 -30.22 8.94
CA THR A 409 11.70 -29.47 9.59
C THR A 409 12.18 -28.15 10.18
N THR A 410 13.33 -28.13 10.86
CA THR A 410 13.87 -26.91 11.48
C THR A 410 14.17 -25.84 10.43
N ARG A 411 14.89 -26.20 9.36
CA ARG A 411 15.17 -25.28 8.25
C ARG A 411 13.91 -24.86 7.51
N ALA A 412 12.89 -25.71 7.46
CA ALA A 412 11.61 -25.34 6.87
C ALA A 412 10.92 -24.23 7.67
N VAL A 413 10.86 -24.37 9.00
CA VAL A 413 10.30 -23.35 9.90
C VAL A 413 11.08 -22.03 9.82
N GLU A 414 12.42 -22.08 9.83
CA GLU A 414 13.26 -20.88 9.64
C GLU A 414 13.00 -20.19 8.30
N ALA A 415 12.89 -20.96 7.21
CA ALA A 415 12.58 -20.41 5.90
C ALA A 415 11.18 -19.77 5.87
N MET A 416 10.17 -20.36 6.51
CA MET A 416 8.82 -19.77 6.59
C MET A 416 8.81 -18.39 7.25
N GLN A 417 9.67 -18.14 8.25
CA GLN A 417 9.83 -16.81 8.85
C GLN A 417 10.21 -15.76 7.81
N THR A 418 11.08 -16.10 6.87
CA THR A 418 11.55 -15.16 5.83
C THR A 418 10.40 -14.76 4.88
N TYR A 419 9.47 -15.67 4.61
CA TYR A 419 8.26 -15.40 3.82
C TYR A 419 7.25 -14.53 4.59
N ALA A 420 7.01 -14.84 5.87
CA ALA A 420 6.15 -14.03 6.73
C ALA A 420 6.69 -12.60 6.89
N ASP A 421 8.01 -12.43 7.06
CA ASP A 421 8.69 -11.14 7.12
C ASP A 421 8.61 -10.36 5.78
N ALA A 422 8.42 -11.07 4.67
CA ALA A 422 8.17 -10.50 3.35
C ALA A 422 6.68 -10.18 3.10
N GLY A 423 5.79 -10.44 4.06
CA GLY A 423 4.35 -10.23 3.94
C GLY A 423 3.59 -11.35 3.26
N LEU A 424 4.26 -12.45 2.88
CA LEU A 424 3.63 -13.65 2.30
C LEU A 424 3.12 -14.53 3.45
N THR A 425 1.93 -14.23 3.96
CA THR A 425 1.39 -14.83 5.20
C THR A 425 0.39 -15.97 4.98
N THR A 426 0.03 -16.27 3.73
CA THR A 426 -0.92 -17.36 3.39
C THR A 426 -0.17 -18.61 2.93
N PHE A 427 -0.44 -19.74 3.58
CA PHE A 427 0.20 -21.03 3.32
C PHE A 427 -0.81 -22.05 2.85
N ASP A 428 -0.55 -22.68 1.69
CA ASP A 428 -1.35 -23.75 1.11
C ASP A 428 -0.69 -25.11 1.34
N MET A 429 -1.43 -26.04 1.95
CA MET A 429 -0.96 -27.37 2.34
C MET A 429 -2.04 -28.43 2.14
N ALA A 430 -1.81 -29.65 2.63
CA ALA A 430 -2.74 -30.76 2.60
C ALA A 430 -2.48 -31.74 3.74
N ASP A 431 -3.52 -32.46 4.16
CA ASP A 431 -3.39 -33.61 5.07
C ASP A 431 -2.46 -34.70 4.52
N ILE A 432 -2.48 -34.92 3.21
CA ILE A 432 -1.64 -35.90 2.49
C ILE A 432 -0.22 -35.40 2.16
N TYR A 433 0.13 -34.14 2.42
CA TYR A 433 1.45 -33.58 2.09
C TYR A 433 2.50 -33.88 3.17
N GLY A 434 2.73 -35.16 3.48
CA GLY A 434 3.75 -35.57 4.43
C GLY A 434 3.74 -34.70 5.70
N PRO A 435 4.85 -34.07 6.12
CA PRO A 435 4.94 -33.24 7.32
C PRO A 435 4.43 -31.78 7.19
N ALA A 436 3.75 -31.39 6.11
CA ALA A 436 3.42 -29.98 5.85
C ALA A 436 2.60 -29.32 6.97
N GLU A 437 1.52 -29.96 7.43
CA GLU A 437 0.67 -29.47 8.52
C GLU A 437 1.45 -29.35 9.84
N ASP A 438 2.34 -30.31 10.13
CA ASP A 438 3.18 -30.30 11.34
C ASP A 438 4.24 -29.20 11.30
N ILE A 439 4.85 -28.95 10.13
CA ILE A 439 5.80 -27.84 9.92
C ILE A 439 5.08 -26.52 10.16
N PHE A 440 3.89 -26.34 9.58
CA PHE A 440 3.09 -25.13 9.79
C PHE A 440 2.73 -24.95 11.26
N GLY A 441 2.28 -26.01 11.95
CA GLY A 441 1.91 -25.93 13.36
C GLY A 441 3.07 -25.49 14.25
N ARG A 442 4.28 -26.02 14.01
CA ARG A 442 5.48 -25.58 14.74
C ARG A 442 5.79 -24.10 14.49
N PHE A 443 5.74 -23.66 13.23
CA PHE A 443 5.98 -22.26 12.87
C PHE A 443 4.95 -21.31 13.48
N ASN A 444 3.67 -21.66 13.42
CA ASN A 444 2.57 -20.88 13.99
C ASN A 444 2.72 -20.73 15.51
N SER A 445 3.04 -21.83 16.22
CA SER A 445 3.29 -21.80 17.66
C SER A 445 4.52 -20.97 18.03
N GLN A 446 5.61 -21.07 17.25
CA GLN A 446 6.80 -20.23 17.43
C GLN A 446 6.46 -18.74 17.27
N LEU A 447 5.71 -18.36 16.23
CA LEU A 447 5.27 -16.97 16.03
C LEU A 447 4.34 -16.46 17.12
N LYS A 448 3.40 -17.28 17.61
CA LYS A 448 2.53 -16.89 18.73
C LYS A 448 3.33 -16.66 20.03
N SER A 449 4.38 -17.46 20.24
CA SER A 449 5.26 -17.33 21.41
C SER A 449 6.17 -16.10 21.37
N SER A 450 6.46 -15.54 20.18
CA SER A 450 7.37 -14.39 20.03
C SER A 450 6.72 -13.03 20.32
N GLY A 451 5.41 -12.99 20.61
CA GLY A 451 4.69 -11.82 21.11
C GLY A 451 3.39 -11.51 20.35
N LYS A 452 2.61 -10.54 20.86
CA LYS A 452 1.27 -10.18 20.34
C LYS A 452 1.27 -9.44 18.99
N ASP A 453 2.44 -9.10 18.45
CA ASP A 453 2.60 -8.32 17.22
C ASP A 453 3.02 -9.17 16.00
N ALA A 454 3.04 -10.50 16.14
CA ALA A 454 3.29 -11.41 15.02
C ALA A 454 2.17 -11.30 13.95
N PRO A 455 2.52 -11.37 12.65
CA PRO A 455 1.51 -11.33 11.60
C PRO A 455 0.57 -12.53 11.72
N ALA A 456 -0.73 -12.29 11.58
CA ALA A 456 -1.69 -13.38 11.46
C ALA A 456 -1.40 -14.18 10.19
N LEU A 457 -1.13 -15.46 10.35
CA LEU A 457 -1.00 -16.41 9.24
C LEU A 457 -2.38 -16.87 8.79
N GLN A 458 -2.50 -17.23 7.51
CA GLN A 458 -3.69 -17.90 6.98
C GLN A 458 -3.29 -19.29 6.52
N ALA A 459 -4.02 -20.31 6.98
CA ALA A 459 -3.68 -21.69 6.71
C ALA A 459 -4.77 -22.40 5.89
N LEU A 460 -4.46 -22.71 4.64
CA LEU A 460 -5.35 -23.39 3.71
C LEU A 460 -4.91 -24.85 3.63
N THR A 461 -5.53 -25.74 4.40
CA THR A 461 -5.27 -27.18 4.31
C THR A 461 -6.27 -27.86 3.38
N LYS A 462 -6.03 -29.13 3.05
CA LYS A 462 -6.92 -29.96 2.24
C LYS A 462 -7.41 -31.14 3.05
N TYR A 463 -8.64 -31.54 2.76
CA TYR A 463 -9.18 -32.84 3.18
C TYR A 463 -9.29 -33.73 1.95
N VAL A 464 -8.48 -34.80 1.92
CA VAL A 464 -8.39 -35.72 0.78
C VAL A 464 -8.73 -37.15 1.22
N PRO A 465 -10.03 -37.48 1.40
CA PRO A 465 -10.44 -38.81 1.83
C PRO A 465 -10.32 -39.85 0.72
N ASN A 466 -10.20 -41.11 1.12
CA ASN A 466 -10.50 -42.23 0.23
C ASN A 466 -12.03 -42.33 0.04
N PRO A 467 -12.54 -42.63 -1.17
CA PRO A 467 -13.97 -42.83 -1.39
C PRO A 467 -14.54 -43.93 -0.48
N GLY A 468 -15.76 -43.73 0.02
CA GLY A 468 -16.38 -44.61 1.01
C GLY A 468 -17.50 -43.90 1.79
N PRO A 469 -18.12 -44.58 2.77
CA PRO A 469 -19.14 -43.96 3.63
C PRO A 469 -18.58 -42.72 4.35
N MET A 470 -19.17 -41.55 4.10
CA MET A 470 -18.75 -40.27 4.66
C MET A 470 -19.64 -39.87 5.84
N GLU A 471 -19.70 -40.72 6.87
CA GLU A 471 -20.40 -40.37 8.11
C GLU A 471 -19.72 -39.19 8.82
N ARG A 472 -20.51 -38.35 9.54
CA ARG A 472 -20.01 -37.20 10.30
C ARG A 472 -18.76 -37.50 11.14
N LYS A 473 -18.71 -38.65 11.82
CA LYS A 473 -17.56 -39.06 12.66
C LYS A 473 -16.25 -39.21 11.87
N VAL A 474 -16.32 -39.60 10.60
CA VAL A 474 -15.16 -39.78 9.71
C VAL A 474 -14.61 -38.40 9.35
N VAL A 475 -15.49 -37.49 8.92
CA VAL A 475 -15.13 -36.11 8.56
C VAL A 475 -14.57 -35.36 9.77
N GLN A 476 -15.25 -35.43 10.92
CA GLN A 476 -14.83 -34.78 12.16
C GLN A 476 -13.45 -35.28 12.63
N LYS A 477 -13.19 -36.59 12.53
CA LYS A 477 -11.87 -37.16 12.88
C LYS A 477 -10.76 -36.65 11.96
N ALA A 478 -11.04 -36.47 10.67
CA ALA A 478 -10.07 -35.92 9.72
C ALA A 478 -9.77 -34.44 10.01
N VAL A 479 -10.80 -33.62 10.25
CA VAL A 479 -10.67 -32.21 10.64
C VAL A 479 -9.86 -32.08 11.94
N GLN A 480 -10.20 -32.87 12.97
CA GLN A 480 -9.49 -32.85 14.25
C GLN A 480 -8.01 -33.22 14.10
N ARG A 481 -7.68 -34.18 13.23
CA ARG A 481 -6.28 -34.54 12.94
C ARG A 481 -5.51 -33.35 12.37
N SER A 482 -6.06 -32.65 11.39
CA SER A 482 -5.43 -31.45 10.81
C SER A 482 -5.27 -30.34 11.85
N MET A 483 -6.28 -30.08 12.68
CA MET A 483 -6.21 -29.11 13.77
C MET A 483 -5.08 -29.43 14.75
N THR A 484 -4.94 -30.70 15.14
CA THR A 484 -3.87 -31.15 16.05
C THR A 484 -2.49 -30.95 15.43
N ARG A 485 -2.29 -31.33 14.17
CA ARG A 485 -1.00 -31.19 13.47
C ARG A 485 -0.60 -29.73 13.28
N MET A 486 -1.57 -28.91 12.87
CA MET A 486 -1.40 -27.46 12.66
C MET A 486 -1.41 -26.66 13.96
N GLN A 487 -1.70 -27.29 15.12
CA GLN A 487 -1.74 -26.66 16.43
C GLN A 487 -2.67 -25.43 16.47
N VAL A 488 -3.90 -25.62 15.99
CA VAL A 488 -4.93 -24.57 15.93
C VAL A 488 -6.25 -25.04 16.52
N GLU A 489 -7.02 -24.08 17.05
CA GLU A 489 -8.37 -24.31 17.60
C GLU A 489 -9.47 -24.21 16.52
N ILE A 490 -9.17 -23.56 15.40
CA ILE A 490 -10.08 -23.37 14.25
C ILE A 490 -9.24 -23.52 12.98
N LEU A 491 -9.76 -24.21 11.96
CA LEU A 491 -9.15 -24.23 10.62
C LEU A 491 -9.63 -23.02 9.81
N ASP A 492 -8.69 -22.22 9.29
CA ASP A 492 -9.03 -21.04 8.47
C ASP A 492 -9.77 -21.44 7.19
N CYS A 493 -9.29 -22.47 6.50
CA CYS A 493 -9.90 -22.96 5.28
C CYS A 493 -9.62 -24.45 5.05
N VAL A 494 -10.68 -25.21 4.74
CA VAL A 494 -10.59 -26.62 4.33
C VAL A 494 -10.95 -26.74 2.86
N GLN A 495 -9.96 -27.13 2.06
CA GLN A 495 -10.09 -27.37 0.62
C GLN A 495 -10.38 -28.85 0.37
N PHE A 496 -11.62 -29.18 0.03
CA PHE A 496 -12.06 -30.55 -0.12
C PHE A 496 -11.73 -31.13 -1.50
N HIS A 497 -11.15 -32.33 -1.52
CA HIS A 497 -10.88 -33.11 -2.73
C HIS A 497 -11.74 -34.37 -2.77
N TRP A 498 -12.04 -34.87 -3.97
CA TRP A 498 -12.71 -36.15 -4.15
C TRP A 498 -12.20 -36.90 -5.37
N TRP A 499 -11.89 -38.19 -5.22
CA TRP A 499 -11.23 -38.98 -6.26
C TRP A 499 -12.17 -39.51 -7.34
N ASP A 500 -13.41 -39.87 -7.01
CA ASP A 500 -14.32 -40.56 -7.94
C ASP A 500 -15.71 -39.93 -7.96
N TYR A 501 -16.06 -39.23 -9.04
CA TYR A 501 -17.37 -38.59 -9.17
C TYR A 501 -18.54 -39.55 -9.38
N ASN A 502 -18.29 -40.82 -9.69
CA ASN A 502 -19.36 -41.83 -9.70
C ASN A 502 -19.89 -42.08 -8.28
N ASP A 503 -19.05 -41.87 -7.27
CA ASP A 503 -19.43 -41.91 -5.87
C ASP A 503 -19.91 -40.54 -5.38
N ARG A 504 -21.23 -40.35 -5.29
CA ARG A 504 -21.86 -39.08 -4.88
C ARG A 504 -21.75 -38.75 -3.39
N ARG A 505 -21.11 -39.60 -2.58
CA ARG A 505 -20.91 -39.38 -1.13
C ARG A 505 -20.00 -38.19 -0.81
N TYR A 506 -19.36 -37.58 -1.81
CA TYR A 506 -18.70 -36.28 -1.66
C TYR A 506 -19.66 -35.18 -1.17
N LEU A 507 -20.95 -35.29 -1.50
CA LEU A 507 -21.98 -34.37 -1.03
C LEU A 507 -22.27 -34.54 0.47
N ASP A 508 -22.23 -35.78 0.97
CA ASP A 508 -22.40 -36.07 2.40
C ASP A 508 -21.20 -35.50 3.19
N ALA A 509 -19.98 -35.70 2.68
CA ALA A 509 -18.78 -35.11 3.26
C ALA A 509 -18.85 -33.58 3.32
N LEU A 510 -19.25 -32.93 2.23
CA LEU A 510 -19.42 -31.47 2.17
C LEU A 510 -20.52 -30.97 3.11
N GLY A 511 -21.63 -31.71 3.25
CA GLY A 511 -22.67 -31.41 4.23
C GLY A 511 -22.11 -31.39 5.66
N HIS A 512 -21.35 -32.41 6.04
CA HIS A 512 -20.72 -32.47 7.36
C HIS A 512 -19.62 -31.41 7.57
N LEU A 513 -18.87 -31.03 6.53
CA LEU A 513 -17.97 -29.88 6.60
C LEU A 513 -18.75 -28.59 6.85
N SER A 514 -19.91 -28.42 6.20
CA SER A 514 -20.81 -27.28 6.42
C SER A 514 -21.35 -27.23 7.84
N ASP A 515 -21.69 -28.37 8.44
CA ASP A 515 -22.09 -28.45 9.85
C ASP A 515 -20.95 -27.97 10.76
N LEU A 516 -19.72 -28.45 10.52
CA LEU A 516 -18.53 -28.04 11.29
C LEU A 516 -18.17 -26.56 11.10
N GLN A 517 -18.47 -25.97 9.95
CA GLN A 517 -18.34 -24.54 9.73
C GLN A 517 -19.35 -23.75 10.58
N ASN A 518 -20.61 -24.19 10.61
CA ASN A 518 -21.65 -23.57 11.45
C ASN A 518 -21.35 -23.68 12.94
N GLU A 519 -20.67 -24.76 13.36
CA GLU A 519 -20.18 -24.97 14.72
C GLU A 519 -18.93 -24.12 15.07
N GLY A 520 -18.37 -23.38 14.10
CA GLY A 520 -17.20 -22.52 14.31
C GLY A 520 -15.85 -23.25 14.33
N ILE A 521 -15.81 -24.52 13.93
CA ILE A 521 -14.59 -25.34 13.84
C ILE A 521 -13.80 -25.03 12.56
N ILE A 522 -14.52 -24.70 11.49
CA ILE A 522 -13.98 -24.32 10.18
C ILE A 522 -14.47 -22.91 9.87
N ARG A 523 -13.58 -22.02 9.41
CA ARG A 523 -13.98 -20.68 8.97
C ARG A 523 -14.46 -20.68 7.51
N GLU A 524 -13.70 -21.30 6.61
CA GLU A 524 -14.01 -21.36 5.17
C GLU A 524 -14.05 -22.80 4.64
N ILE A 525 -15.01 -23.07 3.74
CA ILE A 525 -15.05 -24.31 2.95
C ILE A 525 -14.74 -23.97 1.50
N ALA A 526 -13.78 -24.69 0.96
CA ALA A 526 -13.32 -24.57 -0.42
C ALA A 526 -13.24 -25.95 -1.07
N LEU A 527 -13.03 -25.97 -2.38
CA LEU A 527 -12.83 -27.18 -3.17
C LEU A 527 -11.40 -27.22 -3.73
N THR A 528 -10.93 -28.41 -4.13
CA THR A 528 -9.72 -28.55 -4.95
C THR A 528 -9.90 -29.62 -6.02
N ASN A 529 -9.58 -29.25 -7.25
CA ASN A 529 -9.71 -30.07 -8.45
C ASN A 529 -11.15 -30.54 -8.70
N PHE A 530 -12.14 -29.72 -8.34
CA PHE A 530 -13.53 -29.94 -8.74
C PHE A 530 -13.79 -29.39 -10.15
N ASP A 531 -14.49 -30.15 -10.99
CA ASP A 531 -14.90 -29.69 -12.32
C ASP A 531 -16.08 -28.70 -12.23
N THR A 532 -16.40 -28.01 -13.33
CA THR A 532 -17.47 -27.01 -13.33
C THR A 532 -18.85 -27.62 -13.06
N GLN A 533 -19.12 -28.83 -13.55
CA GLN A 533 -20.42 -29.50 -13.39
C GLN A 533 -20.69 -29.85 -11.92
N ARG A 534 -19.69 -30.36 -11.19
CA ARG A 534 -19.79 -30.70 -9.78
C ARG A 534 -19.85 -29.46 -8.91
N MET A 535 -19.14 -28.39 -9.28
CA MET A 535 -19.30 -27.09 -8.61
C MET A 535 -20.75 -26.57 -8.72
N GLU A 536 -21.35 -26.64 -9.91
CA GLU A 536 -22.76 -26.31 -10.12
C GLU A 536 -23.69 -27.20 -9.28
N GLU A 537 -23.41 -28.50 -9.23
CA GLU A 537 -24.20 -29.42 -8.41
C GLU A 537 -24.15 -29.10 -6.91
N ILE A 538 -22.96 -28.79 -6.39
CA ILE A 538 -22.73 -28.46 -4.97
C ILE A 538 -23.44 -27.15 -4.61
N THR A 539 -23.27 -26.13 -5.44
CA THR A 539 -23.89 -24.81 -5.21
C THR A 539 -25.42 -24.85 -5.34
N ASN A 540 -25.97 -25.63 -6.29
CA ASN A 540 -27.42 -25.84 -6.42
C ASN A 540 -28.04 -26.53 -5.20
N LYS A 541 -27.25 -27.31 -4.44
CA LYS A 541 -27.67 -27.88 -3.15
C LYS A 541 -27.60 -26.88 -1.99
N GLY A 542 -27.19 -25.64 -2.23
CA GLY A 542 -27.09 -24.59 -1.21
C GLY A 542 -25.81 -24.65 -0.36
N ILE A 543 -24.85 -25.51 -0.71
CA ILE A 543 -23.56 -25.57 -0.01
C ILE A 543 -22.70 -24.40 -0.48
N ARG A 544 -22.30 -23.53 0.46
CA ARG A 544 -21.50 -22.34 0.15
C ARG A 544 -20.03 -22.71 0.04
N ILE A 545 -19.44 -22.40 -1.10
CA ILE A 545 -18.02 -22.63 -1.40
C ILE A 545 -17.37 -21.27 -1.64
N SER A 546 -16.22 -21.01 -1.00
CA SER A 546 -15.55 -19.72 -1.14
C SER A 546 -14.45 -19.71 -2.20
N SER A 547 -13.86 -20.86 -2.50
CA SER A 547 -12.90 -20.99 -3.60
C SER A 547 -12.83 -22.41 -4.19
N ASN A 548 -12.29 -22.54 -5.39
CA ASN A 548 -11.84 -23.82 -5.96
C ASN A 548 -10.36 -23.73 -6.35
N GLN A 549 -9.54 -24.64 -5.84
CA GLN A 549 -8.13 -24.73 -6.17
C GLN A 549 -7.92 -25.62 -7.40
N VAL A 550 -7.42 -25.06 -8.50
CA VAL A 550 -7.27 -25.75 -9.81
C VAL A 550 -5.93 -25.46 -10.50
N GLN A 551 -5.57 -26.29 -11.47
CA GLN A 551 -4.43 -26.02 -12.34
C GLN A 551 -4.77 -24.88 -13.30
N TYR A 552 -3.97 -23.81 -13.30
CA TYR A 552 -4.12 -22.72 -14.27
C TYR A 552 -2.76 -22.08 -14.56
N SER A 553 -2.37 -22.08 -15.84
CA SER A 553 -1.16 -21.45 -16.34
C SER A 553 -1.34 -20.97 -17.78
N LEU A 554 -0.30 -20.40 -18.38
CA LEU A 554 -0.26 -20.13 -19.82
C LEU A 554 -0.37 -21.40 -20.68
N ILE A 555 -0.01 -22.56 -20.11
CA ILE A 555 -0.08 -23.88 -20.75
C ILE A 555 -1.44 -24.53 -20.56
N ASP A 556 -2.05 -24.36 -19.39
CA ASP A 556 -3.33 -24.97 -19.06
C ASP A 556 -4.38 -23.87 -18.85
N GLN A 557 -5.13 -23.55 -19.90
CA GLN A 557 -6.16 -22.51 -19.89
C GLN A 557 -7.58 -23.07 -19.76
N ARG A 558 -7.74 -24.35 -19.39
CA ARG A 558 -9.06 -24.98 -19.21
C ARG A 558 -10.01 -24.21 -18.27
N PRO A 559 -9.56 -23.60 -17.15
CA PRO A 559 -10.45 -22.80 -16.31
C PRO A 559 -11.19 -21.67 -17.05
N ALA A 560 -10.56 -21.08 -18.08
CA ALA A 560 -11.13 -19.96 -18.84
C ALA A 560 -12.34 -20.34 -19.69
N VAL A 561 -12.53 -21.63 -19.99
CA VAL A 561 -13.56 -22.08 -20.94
C VAL A 561 -14.96 -21.98 -20.34
N LYS A 562 -15.14 -22.43 -19.08
CA LYS A 562 -16.44 -22.43 -18.39
C LYS A 562 -16.34 -22.04 -16.92
N MET A 563 -15.30 -22.52 -16.22
CA MET A 563 -15.18 -22.39 -14.77
C MET A 563 -15.07 -20.94 -14.30
N GLU A 564 -14.30 -20.09 -14.99
CA GLU A 564 -14.19 -18.67 -14.61
C GLU A 564 -15.54 -17.96 -14.57
N GLN A 565 -16.34 -18.15 -15.62
CA GLN A 565 -17.66 -17.54 -15.72
C GLN A 565 -18.57 -18.02 -14.58
N PHE A 566 -18.54 -19.32 -14.29
CA PHE A 566 -19.29 -19.91 -13.18
C PHE A 566 -18.84 -19.33 -11.83
N CYS A 567 -17.53 -19.23 -11.60
CA CYS A 567 -16.95 -18.69 -10.38
C CYS A 567 -17.34 -17.23 -10.15
N LEU A 568 -17.25 -16.39 -11.18
CA LEU A 568 -17.67 -14.99 -11.12
C LEU A 568 -19.15 -14.84 -10.79
N ALA A 569 -20.01 -15.63 -11.42
CA ALA A 569 -21.45 -15.59 -11.19
C ALA A 569 -21.85 -15.99 -9.77
N ASN A 570 -21.04 -16.79 -9.09
CA ASN A 570 -21.32 -17.34 -7.77
C ASN A 570 -20.44 -16.76 -6.64
N ASN A 571 -19.65 -15.72 -6.93
CA ASN A 571 -18.70 -15.12 -5.99
C ASN A 571 -17.70 -16.15 -5.40
N ILE A 572 -17.24 -17.07 -6.24
CA ILE A 572 -16.22 -18.09 -5.90
C ILE A 572 -14.88 -17.64 -6.48
N GLN A 573 -13.82 -17.71 -5.68
CA GLN A 573 -12.47 -17.38 -6.14
C GLN A 573 -11.75 -18.62 -6.70
N LEU A 574 -10.92 -18.46 -7.73
CA LEU A 574 -9.96 -19.48 -8.16
C LEU A 574 -8.63 -19.28 -7.44
N LEU A 575 -8.13 -20.35 -6.82
CA LEU A 575 -6.77 -20.43 -6.27
C LEU A 575 -5.92 -21.33 -7.15
N THR A 576 -4.98 -20.77 -7.90
CA THR A 576 -4.39 -21.51 -9.02
C THR A 576 -3.03 -22.10 -8.65
N TYR A 577 -2.84 -23.41 -8.83
CA TYR A 577 -1.52 -24.03 -8.75
C TYR A 577 -0.97 -24.33 -10.15
N GLY A 578 0.31 -24.68 -10.21
CA GLY A 578 0.93 -25.11 -11.47
C GLY A 578 1.16 -23.98 -12.47
N THR A 579 0.90 -22.74 -12.06
CA THR A 579 1.08 -21.51 -12.84
C THR A 579 2.48 -21.38 -13.45
N LEU A 580 3.51 -21.85 -12.73
CA LEU A 580 4.91 -21.84 -13.19
C LEU A 580 5.38 -23.17 -13.81
N ALA A 581 4.46 -24.12 -14.06
CA ALA A 581 4.77 -25.43 -14.63
C ALA A 581 5.91 -26.17 -13.89
N GLY A 582 5.92 -26.10 -12.54
CA GLY A 582 6.97 -26.72 -11.71
C GLY A 582 8.36 -26.07 -11.84
N GLY A 583 8.42 -24.85 -12.40
CA GLY A 583 9.64 -24.10 -12.68
C GLY A 583 10.04 -24.09 -14.16
N LEU A 584 9.31 -24.79 -15.04
CA LEU A 584 9.60 -24.82 -16.47
C LEU A 584 9.35 -23.45 -17.14
N LEU A 585 8.39 -22.66 -16.64
CA LEU A 585 8.17 -21.28 -17.08
C LEU A 585 9.19 -20.32 -16.42
N SER A 586 10.45 -20.46 -16.82
CA SER A 586 11.56 -19.62 -16.36
C SER A 586 12.67 -19.54 -17.40
N GLU A 587 13.52 -18.52 -17.27
CA GLU A 587 14.71 -18.27 -18.10
C GLU A 587 15.66 -19.48 -18.11
N ARG A 588 15.63 -20.32 -17.06
CA ARG A 588 16.45 -21.53 -16.95
C ARG A 588 16.24 -22.49 -18.13
N TYR A 589 15.04 -22.51 -18.71
CA TYR A 589 14.67 -23.41 -19.80
C TYR A 589 14.62 -22.74 -21.18
N LEU A 590 14.89 -21.43 -21.24
CA LEU A 590 14.93 -20.68 -22.50
C LEU A 590 16.12 -21.14 -23.36
N GLY A 591 15.85 -21.48 -24.62
CA GLY A 591 16.84 -21.96 -25.58
C GLY A 591 17.44 -23.32 -25.24
N LYS A 592 16.84 -24.08 -24.32
CA LYS A 592 17.33 -25.40 -23.91
C LYS A 592 16.69 -26.51 -24.74
N ALA A 593 17.46 -27.58 -24.96
CA ALA A 593 16.96 -28.81 -25.54
C ALA A 593 15.84 -29.41 -24.67
N GLU A 594 14.95 -30.17 -25.30
CA GLU A 594 13.86 -30.82 -24.60
C GLU A 594 14.38 -31.80 -23.54
N PRO A 595 13.97 -31.68 -22.27
CA PRO A 595 14.37 -32.62 -21.24
C PRO A 595 13.68 -33.97 -21.47
N LYS A 596 14.47 -35.05 -21.55
CA LYS A 596 13.96 -36.40 -21.85
C LYS A 596 14.17 -37.39 -20.71
N SER A 597 15.09 -37.11 -19.79
CA SER A 597 15.46 -38.04 -18.72
C SER A 597 14.85 -37.68 -17.37
N ARG A 598 14.75 -38.68 -16.47
CA ARG A 598 14.38 -38.46 -15.07
C ARG A 598 15.40 -37.62 -14.31
N ALA A 599 16.67 -37.64 -14.71
CA ALA A 599 17.71 -36.81 -14.13
C ALA A 599 17.49 -35.31 -14.43
N GLU A 600 16.99 -34.98 -15.61
CA GLU A 600 16.63 -33.60 -15.99
C GLU A 600 15.28 -33.18 -15.38
N LEU A 601 14.33 -34.13 -15.29
CA LEU A 601 13.01 -33.96 -14.66
C LEU A 601 13.00 -34.51 -13.22
N TYR A 602 13.93 -34.01 -12.40
CA TYR A 602 14.27 -34.56 -11.08
C TYR A 602 13.22 -34.33 -9.97
N THR A 603 12.08 -33.71 -10.28
CA THR A 603 10.97 -33.55 -9.31
C THR A 603 9.68 -34.12 -9.87
N ALA A 604 8.76 -34.53 -9.00
CA ALA A 604 7.42 -34.95 -9.41
C ALA A 604 6.70 -33.85 -10.22
N SER A 605 6.86 -32.58 -9.80
CA SER A 605 6.27 -31.43 -10.48
C SER A 605 6.81 -31.26 -11.91
N LEU A 606 8.14 -31.29 -12.11
CA LEU A 606 8.73 -31.17 -13.45
C LEU A 606 8.21 -32.24 -14.41
N SER A 607 8.16 -33.50 -13.97
CA SER A 607 7.61 -34.59 -14.79
C SER A 607 6.12 -34.40 -15.09
N LYS A 608 5.32 -33.97 -14.11
CA LYS A 608 3.89 -33.71 -14.31
C LYS A 608 3.67 -32.62 -15.36
N TYR A 609 4.31 -31.47 -15.20
CA TYR A 609 4.05 -30.32 -16.08
C TYR A 609 4.71 -30.45 -17.45
N LYS A 610 5.77 -31.25 -17.59
CA LYS A 610 6.28 -31.61 -18.91
C LYS A 610 5.24 -32.38 -19.74
N LYS A 611 4.50 -33.32 -19.12
CA LYS A 611 3.38 -34.02 -19.79
C LYS A 611 2.28 -33.05 -20.23
N MET A 612 1.98 -32.04 -19.41
CA MET A 612 1.03 -30.99 -19.80
C MET A 612 1.52 -30.19 -21.01
N ILE A 613 2.80 -29.82 -21.05
CA ILE A 613 3.42 -29.15 -22.21
C ILE A 613 3.33 -30.02 -23.46
N ASP A 614 3.53 -31.33 -23.33
CA ASP A 614 3.45 -32.28 -24.46
C ASP A 614 2.03 -32.42 -25.01
N ALA A 615 1.03 -32.43 -24.13
CA ALA A 615 -0.37 -32.39 -24.51
C ALA A 615 -0.73 -31.05 -25.19
N TRP A 616 -0.23 -29.94 -24.64
CA TRP A 616 -0.54 -28.57 -25.07
C TRP A 616 0.00 -28.23 -26.47
N GLY A 617 1.25 -28.57 -26.76
CA GLY A 617 1.85 -28.23 -28.06
C GLY A 617 3.28 -28.71 -28.26
N GLY A 618 3.84 -29.42 -27.28
CA GLY A 618 5.21 -29.92 -27.30
C GLY A 618 6.25 -28.85 -26.98
N TRP A 619 7.50 -29.29 -26.88
CA TRP A 619 8.61 -28.44 -26.45
C TRP A 619 8.92 -27.28 -27.40
N SER A 620 8.74 -27.47 -28.72
CA SER A 620 9.01 -26.41 -29.69
C SER A 620 8.09 -25.20 -29.49
N LEU A 621 6.77 -25.43 -29.36
CA LEU A 621 5.83 -24.34 -29.09
C LEU A 621 6.07 -23.72 -27.70
N PHE A 622 6.48 -24.54 -26.74
CA PHE A 622 6.88 -24.05 -25.42
C PHE A 622 8.08 -23.11 -25.46
N GLN A 623 9.07 -23.36 -26.32
CA GLN A 623 10.19 -22.45 -26.52
C GLN A 623 9.76 -21.12 -27.14
N ASP A 624 8.85 -21.14 -28.14
CA ASP A 624 8.27 -19.91 -28.69
C ASP A 624 7.60 -19.07 -27.59
N LEU A 625 6.85 -19.72 -26.68
CA LEU A 625 6.23 -19.04 -25.55
C LEU A 625 7.29 -18.45 -24.60
N LEU A 626 8.35 -19.19 -24.26
CA LEU A 626 9.40 -18.68 -23.39
C LEU A 626 10.11 -17.46 -24.00
N VAL A 627 10.35 -17.44 -25.32
CA VAL A 627 10.93 -16.28 -26.02
C VAL A 627 10.02 -15.05 -25.91
N THR A 628 8.72 -15.24 -26.14
CA THR A 628 7.73 -14.16 -25.99
C THR A 628 7.69 -13.65 -24.55
N LEU A 629 7.64 -14.55 -23.56
CA LEU A 629 7.62 -14.16 -22.15
C LEU A 629 8.90 -13.45 -21.72
N ASP A 630 10.07 -13.87 -22.20
CA ASP A 630 11.35 -13.21 -21.91
C ASP A 630 11.40 -11.80 -22.51
N THR A 631 10.84 -11.61 -23.70
CA THR A 631 10.72 -10.28 -24.33
C THR A 631 9.85 -9.35 -23.48
N VAL A 632 8.69 -9.83 -23.03
CA VAL A 632 7.80 -9.08 -22.14
C VAL A 632 8.47 -8.83 -20.78
N ALA A 633 9.16 -9.83 -20.22
CA ALA A 633 9.84 -9.73 -18.94
C ALA A 633 10.91 -8.63 -18.94
N LYS A 634 11.74 -8.57 -20.01
CA LYS A 634 12.74 -7.52 -20.21
C LYS A 634 12.13 -6.13 -20.36
N LYS A 635 10.99 -6.01 -21.07
CA LYS A 635 10.25 -4.74 -21.19
C LYS A 635 9.82 -4.18 -19.83
N HIS A 636 9.48 -5.05 -18.88
CA HIS A 636 8.99 -4.68 -17.55
C HIS A 636 10.02 -4.83 -16.41
N ASP A 637 11.30 -5.05 -16.74
CA ASP A 637 12.38 -5.27 -15.77
C ASP A 637 12.05 -6.33 -14.69
N CYS A 638 11.50 -7.46 -15.13
CA CYS A 638 11.10 -8.56 -14.27
C CYS A 638 11.50 -9.92 -14.87
N SER A 639 11.11 -11.02 -14.22
CA SER A 639 11.38 -12.38 -14.68
C SER A 639 10.24 -12.97 -15.52
N VAL A 640 10.54 -13.97 -16.34
CA VAL A 640 9.56 -14.81 -17.05
C VAL A 640 8.53 -15.38 -16.08
N ALA A 641 8.98 -15.83 -14.91
CA ALA A 641 8.10 -16.30 -13.85
C ALA A 641 7.15 -15.21 -13.34
N SER A 642 7.62 -13.96 -13.26
CA SER A 642 6.79 -12.82 -12.85
C SER A 642 5.71 -12.50 -13.88
N VAL A 643 6.06 -12.49 -15.17
CA VAL A 643 5.09 -12.29 -16.26
C VAL A 643 4.04 -13.42 -16.28
N ALA A 644 4.48 -14.68 -16.22
CA ALA A 644 3.58 -15.83 -16.24
C ALA A 644 2.60 -15.83 -15.04
N THR A 645 3.10 -15.49 -13.86
CA THR A 645 2.28 -15.37 -12.65
C THR A 645 1.31 -14.20 -12.75
N ARG A 646 1.79 -13.03 -13.21
CA ARG A 646 0.97 -11.83 -13.39
C ARG A 646 -0.17 -12.07 -14.36
N TYR A 647 0.10 -12.73 -15.49
CA TYR A 647 -0.91 -13.07 -16.50
C TYR A 647 -2.09 -13.85 -15.90
N VAL A 648 -1.81 -14.83 -15.02
CA VAL A 648 -2.86 -15.60 -14.33
C VAL A 648 -3.54 -14.79 -13.23
N LEU A 649 -2.79 -13.98 -12.47
CA LEU A 649 -3.38 -13.06 -11.48
C LEU A 649 -4.32 -12.02 -12.09
N ASP A 650 -4.13 -11.65 -13.36
CA ASP A 650 -5.00 -10.69 -14.05
C ASP A 650 -6.33 -11.28 -14.51
N ARG A 651 -6.51 -12.59 -14.37
CA ARG A 651 -7.79 -13.24 -14.66
C ARG A 651 -8.85 -12.83 -13.63
N PRO A 652 -10.06 -12.42 -14.06
CA PRO A 652 -11.05 -11.85 -13.14
C PRO A 652 -11.47 -12.78 -12.00
N ALA A 653 -11.55 -14.08 -12.26
CA ALA A 653 -11.94 -15.07 -11.26
C ALA A 653 -10.78 -15.49 -10.33
N VAL A 654 -9.53 -15.09 -10.61
CA VAL A 654 -8.35 -15.55 -9.87
C VAL A 654 -8.10 -14.69 -8.64
N GLY A 655 -8.45 -15.26 -7.48
CA GLY A 655 -8.17 -14.66 -6.18
C GLY A 655 -6.69 -14.72 -5.82
N GLY A 656 -6.00 -15.81 -6.17
CA GLY A 656 -4.56 -15.93 -5.92
C GLY A 656 -3.87 -17.08 -6.63
N VAL A 657 -2.54 -16.96 -6.75
CA VAL A 657 -1.65 -17.97 -7.34
C VAL A 657 -0.83 -18.64 -6.24
N ILE A 658 -0.79 -19.97 -6.26
CA ILE A 658 -0.02 -20.80 -5.35
C ILE A 658 1.37 -21.05 -5.96
N VAL A 659 2.39 -20.46 -5.34
CA VAL A 659 3.79 -20.61 -5.74
C VAL A 659 4.45 -21.62 -4.81
N GLY A 660 5.01 -22.68 -5.40
CA GLY A 660 5.65 -23.76 -4.66
C GLY A 660 6.92 -23.33 -3.91
N CYS A 661 6.92 -23.45 -2.59
CA CYS A 661 8.04 -23.08 -1.73
C CYS A 661 8.90 -24.29 -1.40
N ARG A 662 10.20 -24.22 -1.71
CA ARG A 662 11.16 -25.29 -1.39
C ARG A 662 11.68 -25.17 0.04
N PHE A 663 10.78 -25.21 1.02
CA PHE A 663 11.16 -25.11 2.43
C PHE A 663 12.11 -26.26 2.84
N GLY A 664 13.10 -25.95 3.68
CA GLY A 664 14.01 -26.95 4.25
C GLY A 664 15.11 -27.47 3.32
N VAL A 665 15.25 -26.92 2.11
CA VAL A 665 16.36 -27.20 1.17
C VAL A 665 17.11 -25.92 0.78
N ALA A 666 18.32 -26.05 0.21
CA ALA A 666 19.10 -24.92 -0.25
C ALA A 666 18.35 -24.12 -1.34
N GLY A 667 18.41 -22.79 -1.26
CA GLY A 667 17.67 -21.88 -2.16
C GLY A 667 16.24 -21.55 -1.70
N ALA A 668 15.79 -22.01 -0.52
CA ALA A 668 14.55 -21.54 0.08
C ALA A 668 14.56 -20.00 0.21
N GLY A 669 13.48 -19.34 -0.20
CA GLY A 669 13.35 -17.88 -0.17
C GLY A 669 13.95 -17.13 -1.37
N GLN A 670 14.71 -17.79 -2.26
CA GLN A 670 15.36 -17.11 -3.40
C GLN A 670 14.37 -16.47 -4.39
N HIS A 671 13.13 -16.98 -4.46
CA HIS A 671 12.07 -16.50 -5.35
C HIS A 671 11.04 -15.60 -4.67
N ILE A 672 11.30 -15.15 -3.43
CA ILE A 672 10.42 -14.18 -2.75
C ILE A 672 10.35 -12.90 -3.58
N ARG A 673 11.47 -12.43 -4.15
CA ARG A 673 11.49 -11.22 -4.99
C ARG A 673 10.57 -11.34 -6.21
N ASP A 674 10.66 -12.45 -6.94
CA ASP A 674 9.78 -12.72 -8.09
C ASP A 674 8.31 -12.77 -7.68
N SER A 675 8.02 -13.43 -6.55
CA SER A 675 6.66 -13.53 -6.01
C SER A 675 6.07 -12.14 -5.70
N LEU A 676 6.85 -11.28 -5.03
CA LEU A 676 6.45 -9.92 -4.71
C LEU A 676 6.32 -9.04 -5.96
N CYS A 677 7.20 -9.20 -6.94
CA CYS A 677 7.13 -8.51 -8.23
C CYS A 677 5.87 -8.88 -9.00
N SER A 678 5.56 -10.18 -9.07
CA SER A 678 4.39 -10.73 -9.77
C SER A 678 3.06 -10.12 -9.31
N CYS A 679 2.93 -9.86 -8.01
CA CYS A 679 1.74 -9.23 -7.43
C CYS A 679 1.90 -7.73 -7.18
N SER A 680 2.99 -7.11 -7.64
CA SER A 680 3.18 -5.67 -7.48
C SER A 680 2.12 -4.92 -8.30
N PRO A 681 1.51 -3.85 -7.75
CA PRO A 681 0.70 -2.92 -8.55
C PRO A 681 1.48 -2.24 -9.68
N GLU A 682 2.81 -2.23 -9.60
CA GLU A 682 3.71 -1.63 -10.59
C GLU A 682 3.86 -2.52 -11.85
N LEU A 683 3.77 -3.85 -11.73
CA LEU A 683 3.81 -4.75 -12.87
C LEU A 683 2.42 -4.86 -13.50
N LYS A 684 2.24 -4.25 -14.68
CA LYS A 684 1.00 -4.29 -15.46
C LYS A 684 1.30 -4.70 -16.89
N LEU A 685 0.78 -5.85 -17.30
CA LEU A 685 0.88 -6.30 -18.68
C LEU A 685 0.01 -5.40 -19.57
N THR A 686 0.58 -4.90 -20.66
CA THR A 686 -0.14 -4.04 -21.61
C THR A 686 -0.98 -4.89 -22.57
N PRO A 687 -2.00 -4.31 -23.25
CA PRO A 687 -2.76 -5.04 -24.27
C PRO A 687 -1.87 -5.69 -25.34
N GLU A 688 -0.76 -5.04 -25.70
CA GLU A 688 0.23 -5.58 -26.64
C GLU A 688 0.96 -6.81 -26.07
N ASP A 689 1.27 -6.81 -24.77
CA ASP A 689 1.88 -7.97 -24.11
C ASP A 689 0.93 -9.16 -24.11
N HIS A 690 -0.35 -8.91 -23.79
CA HIS A 690 -1.41 -9.92 -23.86
C HIS A 690 -1.55 -10.49 -25.28
N ALA A 691 -1.64 -9.63 -26.29
CA ALA A 691 -1.76 -10.05 -27.69
C ALA A 691 -0.56 -10.89 -28.15
N ALA A 692 0.66 -10.52 -27.76
CA ALA A 692 1.88 -11.28 -28.10
C ALA A 692 1.87 -12.69 -27.47
N ILE A 693 1.46 -12.80 -26.21
CA ILE A 693 1.32 -14.09 -25.51
C ILE A 693 0.19 -14.94 -26.13
N GLU A 694 -0.94 -14.32 -26.44
CA GLU A 694 -2.10 -14.98 -27.04
C GLU A 694 -1.80 -15.53 -28.43
N ALA A 695 -1.03 -14.80 -29.25
CA ALA A 695 -0.60 -15.26 -30.57
C ALA A 695 0.17 -16.60 -30.52
N VAL A 696 0.92 -16.86 -29.44
CA VAL A 696 1.59 -18.14 -29.24
C VAL A 696 0.62 -19.18 -28.68
N THR A 697 -0.12 -18.83 -27.63
CA THR A 697 -0.98 -19.81 -26.93
C THR A 697 -2.15 -20.30 -27.78
N GLN A 698 -2.63 -19.53 -28.76
CA GLN A 698 -3.66 -19.96 -29.73
C GLN A 698 -3.20 -21.05 -30.70
N ARG A 699 -1.89 -21.29 -30.85
CA ARG A 699 -1.33 -22.38 -31.67
C ARG A 699 -1.37 -23.74 -30.96
N SER A 700 -1.80 -23.76 -29.70
CA SER A 700 -1.87 -24.98 -28.89
C SER A 700 -3.05 -25.87 -29.26
N ARG A 701 -3.01 -27.12 -28.79
CA ARG A 701 -4.12 -28.06 -28.88
C ARG A 701 -5.18 -27.73 -27.84
N ASP A 702 -6.42 -28.12 -28.10
CA ASP A 702 -7.51 -27.97 -27.16
C ASP A 702 -7.39 -28.97 -26.00
N LEU A 703 -6.83 -28.50 -24.88
CA LEU A 703 -6.68 -29.31 -23.67
C LEU A 703 -8.02 -29.66 -23.01
N MET A 704 -9.07 -28.85 -23.19
CA MET A 704 -10.40 -29.16 -22.67
C MET A 704 -10.97 -30.37 -23.41
N ALA A 705 -10.81 -30.43 -24.73
CA ALA A 705 -11.21 -31.59 -25.52
C ALA A 705 -10.34 -32.84 -25.25
N LEU A 706 -9.04 -32.67 -24.99
CA LEU A 706 -8.10 -33.78 -24.79
C LEU A 706 -8.12 -34.39 -23.39
N ILE A 707 -8.28 -33.57 -22.35
CA ILE A 707 -8.15 -34.00 -20.95
C ILE A 707 -9.50 -33.96 -20.22
N GLY A 708 -10.43 -33.10 -20.66
CA GLY A 708 -11.63 -32.77 -19.91
C GLY A 708 -11.43 -31.52 -19.05
N ASP A 709 -12.40 -31.25 -18.18
CA ASP A 709 -12.41 -30.06 -17.33
C ASP A 709 -11.37 -30.19 -16.19
N CYS A 710 -11.21 -29.11 -15.42
CA CYS A 710 -10.20 -29.06 -14.37
C CYS A 710 -10.43 -30.14 -13.31
N GLY A 711 -9.37 -30.91 -13.06
CA GLY A 711 -9.37 -32.02 -12.11
C GLY A 711 -9.52 -33.38 -12.77
N ASP A 712 -9.99 -33.47 -14.03
CA ASP A 712 -10.09 -34.74 -14.74
C ASP A 712 -8.71 -35.41 -14.92
N GLU A 713 -7.63 -34.63 -14.92
CA GLU A 713 -6.25 -35.14 -14.94
C GLU A 713 -5.84 -36.00 -13.72
N TYR A 714 -6.67 -36.06 -12.68
CA TYR A 714 -6.47 -36.90 -11.50
C TYR A 714 -7.43 -38.10 -11.44
N ARG A 715 -8.35 -38.21 -12.40
CA ARG A 715 -9.45 -39.19 -12.39
C ARG A 715 -9.46 -40.10 -13.62
N SER A 716 -8.45 -39.94 -14.47
CA SER A 716 -8.18 -40.75 -15.68
C SER A 716 -7.51 -42.08 -15.38
#